data_AF-A0A0P1HZG5-F1
#
_entry.id   AF-A0A0P1HZG5-F1
#
_cell.length_a   1.000
_cell.length_b   1.000
_cell.length_c   1.000
_cell.angle_alpha   90.00
_cell.angle_beta   90.00
_cell.angle_gamma   90.00
#
_symmetry.space_group_name_H-M   'P 1'
#
loop_
_entity.id
_entity.type
_entity.pdbx_description
1 polymer ?
#
loop_
_entity_poly.entity_id
_entity_poly.type
_entity_poly.pdbx_seq_one_letter_code
_entity_poly.pdbx_strand_id
1 'polypeptide(L)'
;MINHPCAARKPPRRAPLPKVLQKNILKCGADFGLQKRGFNAVRLSLVPVLFAGGRPPLYLGTWIMPSGYLVQLGDGSLDHGDTITATYAAFTTDQNLGAGNWSWTGSHGGTPYTDEIEPGVYYLATDGNVYFVPDYGPPDSFSSASADTPPAYTDMDGPVEGTSGADTIGSSYTDSDGDQIDNGSGGGVSGNQDTVEAGAGDDTVDAGADNDLVLGGAGGDSIEGGSGDDTIYGDSSTEAGLGNSQQHIDDSNVTDTSSGFTVTARDLAGNASAANIDYYDGAFGVAGAISDSDSGVDAQIGYDKASGISEELIVDFGQNTTEASFSYKHLYTDGFGEEGHWAIYKDGVLIAEGDFTETTAGTGAGTVSISGYGEFDQLVLSANLQTDGTDGSDYTVSNITFTVPPETPADGDDSLSGGDGDDVIYGQGGNDTLQGGSGADTLEGGAGNDSLIVGEGDSAAGGDGDDTFTIVDTGDSGSNNITISGGDGGQTTGDTLDFNGQLDKGTLTITDNTGGSLTGTAVLLDGSVVSFSGIEQIICFAAGTRIATAAGLRAIETLRPGDQVITRDNGLQPVRWISQSAVPATGNLAPVRIPAGLFGAERDLLVSPQHRMLYTGPAAALLCGAQEVLVSALHLVNGSSIRQQPGGRVTYVHLLFDRHEIIYAEGAPSESFHPGSQAVSALNAPVREELFRIMPDLRWCPGTYGATARQCLTRHEAVLLGA
;
A
#
# COMPACT_ATOMS: atom_id res chain seq x y z
N MET A 1 71.03 22.75 -15.13
CA MET A 1 72.14 21.75 -15.09
C MET A 1 71.78 20.76 -13.97
N ILE A 2 71.54 19.49 -14.29
CA ILE A 2 72.49 18.36 -14.08
C ILE A 2 72.72 18.11 -12.57
N ASN A 3 72.37 16.95 -11.95
CA ASN A 3 71.85 15.68 -12.50
C ASN A 3 71.03 14.84 -11.48
N HIS A 4 70.30 13.85 -12.02
CA HIS A 4 69.68 12.69 -11.33
C HIS A 4 70.58 11.43 -11.47
N PRO A 5 70.24 10.20 -10.96
CA PRO A 5 69.33 9.79 -9.87
C PRO A 5 69.92 8.63 -8.99
N CYS A 6 69.04 7.90 -8.27
CA CYS A 6 69.07 6.44 -7.98
C CYS A 6 69.57 5.92 -6.61
N ALA A 7 68.64 5.36 -5.83
CA ALA A 7 68.88 4.31 -4.83
C ALA A 7 67.56 3.57 -4.49
N ALA A 8 67.53 2.24 -4.55
CA ALA A 8 66.33 1.44 -4.25
C ALA A 8 66.31 0.89 -2.81
N ARG A 9 65.12 0.71 -2.23
CA ARG A 9 64.90 -0.04 -0.97
C ARG A 9 63.64 -0.92 -1.05
N LYS A 10 63.67 -2.06 -0.36
CA LYS A 10 62.60 -3.08 -0.33
C LYS A 10 61.70 -2.94 0.91
N PRO A 11 60.40 -3.27 0.83
CA PRO A 11 59.58 -3.63 1.99
C PRO A 11 59.88 -5.08 2.50
N PRO A 12 59.40 -5.47 3.69
CA PRO A 12 59.89 -6.65 4.44
C PRO A 12 59.08 -7.96 4.25
N ARG A 13 59.39 -8.96 5.10
CA ARG A 13 59.06 -10.39 4.95
C ARG A 13 57.68 -10.79 5.53
N ARG A 14 57.04 -11.79 4.91
CA ARG A 14 55.92 -12.59 5.48
C ARG A 14 56.43 -13.76 6.35
N ALA A 15 55.48 -14.44 7.01
CA ALA A 15 55.50 -15.76 7.67
C ALA A 15 55.70 -15.77 9.21
N PRO A 16 55.18 -16.78 9.96
CA PRO A 16 54.54 -18.02 9.48
C PRO A 16 53.14 -18.36 10.02
N LEU A 17 52.42 -19.23 9.28
CA LEU A 17 51.33 -20.07 9.81
C LEU A 17 51.85 -21.52 10.05
N PRO A 18 51.46 -22.21 11.14
CA PRO A 18 51.92 -23.55 11.43
C PRO A 18 51.08 -24.66 10.77
N LYS A 19 51.77 -25.41 9.91
CA LYS A 19 51.56 -26.78 9.44
C LYS A 19 51.09 -27.81 10.50
N VAL A 20 50.62 -29.03 10.20
CA VAL A 20 49.96 -29.70 9.03
C VAL A 20 49.77 -31.20 9.37
N LEU A 21 48.91 -31.95 8.65
CA LEU A 21 48.84 -33.44 8.62
C LEU A 21 48.26 -34.13 9.91
N GLN A 22 47.73 -35.38 9.91
CA GLN A 22 47.61 -36.44 8.88
C GLN A 22 46.50 -37.49 9.18
N LYS A 23 45.84 -38.04 8.13
CA LYS A 23 45.19 -39.40 8.01
C LYS A 23 44.12 -39.88 9.02
N ASN A 24 43.06 -40.50 8.46
CA ASN A 24 43.01 -41.97 8.37
C ASN A 24 42.08 -42.50 7.27
N ILE A 25 42.40 -43.69 6.74
CA ILE A 25 41.59 -44.51 5.83
C ILE A 25 41.72 -45.96 6.31
N LEU A 26 40.62 -46.68 6.54
CA LEU A 26 40.54 -48.12 6.26
C LEU A 26 39.07 -48.61 6.13
N LYS A 27 38.89 -49.88 5.76
CA LYS A 27 37.66 -50.49 5.25
C LYS A 27 36.94 -51.42 6.25
N CYS A 28 35.75 -51.83 5.82
CA CYS A 28 34.96 -53.03 6.20
C CYS A 28 33.94 -52.83 7.35
N GLY A 29 32.69 -53.30 7.22
CA GLY A 29 32.12 -54.00 6.05
C GLY A 29 30.61 -54.27 6.14
N ALA A 30 30.15 -55.16 5.23
CA ALA A 30 28.82 -55.74 5.04
C ALA A 30 27.95 -55.93 6.31
N ASP A 31 26.61 -56.02 6.24
CA ASP A 31 25.90 -57.02 5.42
C ASP A 31 24.35 -56.80 5.33
N PHE A 32 23.70 -57.45 4.34
CA PHE A 32 22.24 -57.55 4.07
C PHE A 32 21.41 -56.25 3.84
N GLY A 33 20.41 -56.24 2.93
CA GLY A 33 19.98 -57.29 1.99
C GLY A 33 18.81 -56.87 1.07
N LEU A 34 18.70 -57.52 -0.10
CA LEU A 34 17.63 -57.25 -1.09
C LEU A 34 16.28 -57.87 -0.68
N GLN A 35 15.17 -57.21 -1.05
CA GLN A 35 13.98 -57.92 -1.55
C GLN A 35 13.58 -57.43 -2.94
N LYS A 36 13.26 -58.39 -3.83
CA LYS A 36 12.68 -58.12 -5.16
C LYS A 36 11.19 -58.41 -5.15
N ARG A 37 10.37 -57.43 -5.53
CA ARG A 37 9.05 -57.59 -6.16
C ARG A 37 8.87 -56.42 -7.14
N GLY A 38 8.32 -56.57 -8.34
CA GLY A 38 7.87 -57.80 -9.00
C GLY A 38 7.15 -57.49 -10.31
N PHE A 39 7.91 -57.18 -11.38
CA PHE A 39 7.34 -56.84 -12.69
C PHE A 39 6.40 -57.92 -13.23
N ASN A 40 5.25 -57.50 -13.75
CA ASN A 40 4.36 -58.32 -14.55
C ASN A 40 4.12 -57.59 -15.88
N ALA A 41 4.65 -58.14 -16.98
CA ALA A 41 4.59 -57.50 -18.29
C ALA A 41 3.58 -58.22 -19.21
N VAL A 42 2.74 -57.44 -19.90
CA VAL A 42 1.94 -57.94 -21.03
C VAL A 42 2.80 -57.84 -22.30
N ARG A 43 2.75 -58.88 -23.14
CA ARG A 43 3.59 -59.00 -24.34
C ARG A 43 2.98 -58.30 -25.55
N LEU A 44 3.85 -57.77 -26.41
CA LEU A 44 3.69 -57.87 -27.87
C LEU A 44 4.77 -58.82 -28.44
N SER A 45 4.56 -59.37 -29.63
CA SER A 45 5.32 -60.55 -30.10
C SER A 45 6.47 -60.22 -31.07
N LEU A 46 7.62 -60.87 -30.84
CA LEU A 46 8.75 -61.02 -31.77
C LEU A 46 8.53 -62.16 -32.78
N VAL A 47 9.35 -62.19 -33.86
CA VAL A 47 9.96 -63.36 -34.58
C VAL A 47 10.30 -62.99 -36.06
N PRO A 48 11.44 -63.41 -36.67
CA PRO A 48 12.79 -63.76 -36.17
C PRO A 48 13.96 -62.99 -36.90
N VAL A 49 15.15 -62.75 -36.33
CA VAL A 49 16.38 -63.62 -36.32
C VAL A 49 16.69 -64.25 -37.70
N LEU A 50 17.82 -63.99 -38.36
CA LEU A 50 19.24 -64.38 -38.14
C LEU A 50 20.15 -63.42 -38.97
N PHE A 51 21.49 -63.28 -38.88
CA PHE A 51 22.62 -63.60 -37.97
C PHE A 51 23.91 -62.94 -38.58
N ALA A 52 25.10 -62.84 -37.98
CA ALA A 52 25.57 -62.63 -36.59
C ALA A 52 27.12 -62.63 -36.58
N GLY A 53 27.80 -61.63 -35.96
CA GLY A 53 29.27 -61.67 -35.79
C GLY A 53 29.96 -60.34 -35.45
N GLY A 54 30.27 -60.11 -34.17
CA GLY A 54 30.99 -58.93 -33.68
C GLY A 54 30.41 -58.43 -32.35
N ARG A 55 31.27 -57.92 -31.44
CA ARG A 55 30.80 -57.22 -30.23
C ARG A 55 30.54 -55.75 -30.58
N PRO A 56 29.32 -55.21 -30.38
CA PRO A 56 29.14 -53.76 -30.40
C PRO A 56 29.85 -53.12 -29.17
N PRO A 57 30.28 -51.85 -29.26
CA PRO A 57 30.93 -51.14 -28.15
C PRO A 57 29.91 -50.72 -27.08
N LEU A 58 30.40 -50.20 -25.95
CA LEU A 58 29.57 -49.37 -25.09
C LEU A 58 29.19 -48.11 -25.88
N TYR A 59 27.90 -47.81 -25.97
CA TYR A 59 27.47 -46.43 -26.18
C TYR A 59 27.77 -45.66 -24.89
N LEU A 60 28.72 -44.73 -24.95
CA LEU A 60 28.56 -43.51 -24.18
C LEU A 60 27.44 -42.74 -24.89
N GLY A 61 26.35 -42.47 -24.18
CA GLY A 61 25.44 -41.42 -24.59
C GLY A 61 26.15 -40.09 -24.35
N THR A 62 26.78 -39.54 -25.40
CA THR A 62 27.10 -38.12 -25.41
C THR A 62 25.79 -37.36 -25.42
N TRP A 63 25.46 -36.72 -24.30
CA TRP A 63 24.49 -35.63 -24.32
C TRP A 63 25.01 -34.60 -25.32
N ILE A 64 24.25 -34.38 -26.39
CA ILE A 64 24.52 -33.28 -27.31
C ILE A 64 23.92 -32.08 -26.62
N MET A 65 24.77 -31.27 -25.99
CA MET A 65 24.36 -29.95 -25.53
C MET A 65 23.94 -29.15 -26.76
N PRO A 66 22.73 -28.55 -26.78
CA PRO A 66 22.32 -27.68 -27.88
C PRO A 66 23.24 -26.46 -27.97
N SER A 67 23.06 -25.67 -29.03
CA SER A 67 23.70 -24.37 -29.14
C SER A 67 22.75 -23.42 -29.82
N GLY A 68 22.67 -22.19 -29.31
CA GLY A 68 21.68 -21.20 -29.68
C GLY A 68 22.18 -19.78 -29.38
N TYR A 69 21.39 -18.80 -29.78
CA TYR A 69 21.62 -17.39 -29.50
C TYR A 69 20.95 -17.00 -28.18
N LEU A 70 21.68 -16.28 -27.32
CA LEU A 70 21.14 -15.70 -26.10
C LEU A 70 20.10 -14.62 -26.45
N VAL A 71 18.91 -14.74 -25.86
CA VAL A 71 17.81 -13.77 -25.91
C VAL A 71 17.96 -12.77 -24.73
N GLN A 72 17.37 -11.58 -24.79
CA GLN A 72 17.50 -10.53 -23.76
C GLN A 72 16.12 -9.96 -23.38
N LEU A 73 15.43 -10.71 -22.51
CA LEU A 73 14.01 -10.55 -22.11
C LEU A 73 13.51 -9.14 -21.75
N GLY A 74 14.41 -8.17 -21.51
CA GLY A 74 14.05 -6.77 -21.28
C GLY A 74 13.43 -6.54 -19.91
N ASP A 75 12.15 -6.91 -19.77
CA ASP A 75 11.34 -6.87 -18.57
C ASP A 75 11.37 -8.19 -17.75
N GLY A 76 11.66 -9.33 -18.40
CA GLY A 76 11.65 -10.66 -17.77
C GLY A 76 10.73 -11.66 -18.47
N SER A 77 9.93 -11.20 -19.42
CA SER A 77 9.09 -12.01 -20.30
C SER A 77 9.76 -12.28 -21.66
N LEU A 78 9.28 -13.31 -22.37
CA LEU A 78 9.73 -13.69 -23.72
C LEU A 78 8.69 -13.27 -24.76
N ASP A 79 8.92 -12.12 -25.40
CA ASP A 79 7.89 -11.30 -26.06
C ASP A 79 8.07 -11.11 -27.60
N HIS A 80 7.26 -10.25 -28.23
CA HIS A 80 7.49 -9.81 -29.62
C HIS A 80 8.32 -8.53 -29.67
N GLY A 81 9.62 -8.68 -29.98
CA GLY A 81 10.57 -7.58 -30.08
C GLY A 81 11.87 -7.87 -29.34
N ASP A 82 11.78 -8.71 -28.31
CA ASP A 82 12.86 -9.27 -27.50
C ASP A 82 14.16 -9.52 -28.29
N THR A 83 15.28 -8.99 -27.78
CA THR A 83 16.54 -8.86 -28.55
C THR A 83 17.36 -10.15 -28.55
N ILE A 84 17.59 -10.72 -29.74
CA ILE A 84 18.41 -11.93 -29.90
C ILE A 84 19.85 -11.55 -30.24
N THR A 85 20.76 -11.78 -29.29
CA THR A 85 22.16 -11.34 -29.41
C THR A 85 22.97 -12.21 -30.36
N ALA A 86 24.05 -11.66 -30.92
CA ALA A 86 25.05 -12.42 -31.68
C ALA A 86 25.85 -13.45 -30.84
N THR A 87 25.49 -13.67 -29.57
CA THR A 87 26.18 -14.60 -28.65
C THR A 87 25.70 -16.04 -28.87
N TYR A 88 26.24 -16.70 -29.90
CA TYR A 88 25.97 -18.12 -30.14
C TYR A 88 26.77 -19.01 -29.16
N ALA A 89 26.11 -19.60 -28.18
CA ALA A 89 26.71 -20.38 -27.10
C ALA A 89 26.17 -21.82 -27.05
N ALA A 90 26.91 -22.71 -26.39
CA ALA A 90 26.46 -24.07 -26.09
C ALA A 90 26.04 -24.15 -24.61
N PHE A 91 24.77 -24.47 -24.38
CA PHE A 91 24.13 -24.42 -23.06
C PHE A 91 23.64 -25.81 -22.61
N THR A 92 23.29 -25.94 -21.33
CA THR A 92 22.60 -27.13 -20.81
C THR A 92 21.13 -26.78 -20.67
N THR A 93 20.25 -27.46 -21.39
CA THR A 93 18.79 -27.26 -21.27
C THR A 93 18.31 -27.62 -19.87
N ASP A 94 17.52 -26.74 -19.27
CA ASP A 94 16.61 -27.08 -18.17
C ASP A 94 15.21 -27.36 -18.75
N GLN A 95 14.54 -26.30 -19.21
CA GLN A 95 13.22 -26.37 -19.86
C GLN A 95 13.31 -26.18 -21.39
N ASN A 96 12.39 -26.83 -22.11
CA ASN A 96 12.09 -26.54 -23.51
C ASN A 96 10.78 -25.75 -23.54
N LEU A 97 10.86 -24.46 -23.85
CA LEU A 97 9.75 -23.52 -23.75
C LEU A 97 8.74 -23.74 -24.87
N GLY A 98 9.25 -23.94 -26.10
CA GLY A 98 8.41 -24.23 -27.24
C GLY A 98 9.05 -23.88 -28.58
N ALA A 99 8.33 -24.18 -29.66
CA ALA A 99 8.69 -23.73 -30.99
C ALA A 99 8.11 -22.33 -31.24
N GLY A 100 8.89 -21.48 -31.92
CA GLY A 100 8.51 -20.12 -32.30
C GLY A 100 9.40 -19.62 -33.44
N ASN A 101 9.25 -18.37 -33.85
CA ASN A 101 10.09 -17.76 -34.88
C ASN A 101 10.95 -16.60 -34.35
N TRP A 102 12.05 -16.33 -35.05
CA TRP A 102 12.84 -15.10 -34.95
C TRP A 102 12.87 -14.35 -36.28
N SER A 103 13.05 -13.03 -36.23
CA SER A 103 13.31 -12.18 -37.40
C SER A 103 14.76 -11.68 -37.36
N TRP A 104 15.46 -11.65 -38.50
CA TRP A 104 16.84 -11.16 -38.56
C TRP A 104 17.23 -10.49 -39.90
N THR A 105 18.09 -9.48 -39.81
CA THR A 105 18.75 -8.82 -40.95
C THR A 105 20.25 -9.10 -40.91
N GLY A 106 20.82 -9.64 -41.99
CA GLY A 106 22.20 -10.16 -41.97
C GLY A 106 22.70 -10.79 -43.26
N SER A 107 23.52 -11.84 -43.13
CA SER A 107 23.93 -12.68 -44.25
C SER A 107 24.13 -14.16 -43.87
N HIS A 108 23.81 -15.06 -44.81
CA HIS A 108 24.07 -16.50 -44.72
C HIS A 108 24.52 -17.05 -46.08
N GLY A 109 25.56 -17.88 -46.09
CA GLY A 109 26.22 -18.36 -47.31
C GLY A 109 26.84 -17.23 -48.15
N GLY A 110 27.11 -16.08 -47.55
CA GLY A 110 27.49 -14.84 -48.25
C GLY A 110 26.36 -14.18 -49.08
N THR A 111 25.10 -14.58 -48.89
CA THR A 111 23.92 -13.89 -49.44
C THR A 111 23.35 -12.96 -48.35
N PRO A 112 23.03 -11.69 -48.63
CA PRO A 112 22.38 -10.82 -47.66
C PRO A 112 20.89 -11.14 -47.53
N TYR A 113 20.36 -10.98 -46.32
CA TYR A 113 18.95 -11.14 -45.95
C TYR A 113 18.50 -9.91 -45.17
N THR A 114 17.21 -9.59 -45.26
CA THR A 114 16.61 -8.44 -44.59
C THR A 114 15.24 -8.85 -44.07
N ASP A 115 15.10 -8.81 -42.74
CA ASP A 115 13.91 -9.14 -41.96
C ASP A 115 13.35 -10.52 -42.34
N GLU A 116 14.25 -11.50 -42.42
CA GLU A 116 13.94 -12.90 -42.75
C GLU A 116 13.44 -13.60 -41.48
N ILE A 117 12.20 -14.10 -41.53
CA ILE A 117 11.58 -14.83 -40.42
C ILE A 117 11.86 -16.33 -40.56
N GLU A 118 12.46 -16.93 -39.53
CA GLU A 118 12.85 -18.35 -39.48
C GLU A 118 12.28 -19.05 -38.22
N PRO A 119 11.80 -20.30 -38.33
CA PRO A 119 11.39 -21.10 -37.17
C PRO A 119 12.58 -21.64 -36.36
N GLY A 120 12.34 -21.91 -35.09
CA GLY A 120 13.27 -22.58 -34.20
C GLY A 120 12.60 -22.97 -32.88
N VAL A 121 13.42 -23.22 -31.86
CA VAL A 121 12.96 -23.64 -30.52
C VAL A 121 13.64 -22.80 -29.44
N TYR A 122 12.84 -22.29 -28.51
CA TYR A 122 13.28 -21.55 -27.33
C TYR A 122 13.48 -22.50 -26.13
N TYR A 123 14.54 -22.27 -25.37
CA TYR A 123 14.92 -23.09 -24.21
C TYR A 123 15.38 -22.22 -23.05
N LEU A 124 14.95 -22.54 -21.83
CA LEU A 124 15.64 -22.09 -20.62
C LEU A 124 16.87 -22.98 -20.40
N ALA A 125 18.01 -22.37 -20.12
CA ALA A 125 19.23 -23.06 -19.73
C ALA A 125 19.40 -23.11 -18.21
N THR A 126 20.14 -24.11 -17.70
CA THR A 126 20.50 -24.28 -16.28
C THR A 126 21.48 -23.21 -15.74
N ASP A 127 21.57 -22.07 -16.41
CA ASP A 127 22.32 -20.88 -16.02
C ASP A 127 21.44 -19.62 -15.96
N GLY A 128 20.10 -19.77 -16.06
CA GLY A 128 19.12 -18.69 -15.93
C GLY A 128 18.96 -17.82 -17.17
N ASN A 129 19.23 -18.37 -18.37
CA ASN A 129 19.13 -17.60 -19.62
C ASN A 129 18.26 -18.33 -20.64
N VAL A 130 17.45 -17.56 -21.38
CA VAL A 130 16.71 -18.05 -22.55
C VAL A 130 17.61 -18.08 -23.79
N TYR A 131 17.58 -19.20 -24.50
CA TYR A 131 18.32 -19.43 -25.74
C TYR A 131 17.40 -19.86 -26.89
N PHE A 132 17.48 -19.15 -28.01
CA PHE A 132 16.83 -19.53 -29.27
C PHE A 132 17.74 -20.42 -30.14
N VAL A 133 17.21 -21.52 -30.65
CA VAL A 133 17.91 -22.47 -31.55
C VAL A 133 17.20 -22.49 -32.92
N PRO A 134 17.77 -21.87 -33.97
CA PRO A 134 17.16 -21.84 -35.31
C PRO A 134 17.16 -23.21 -36.02
N ASP A 135 16.08 -23.56 -36.72
CA ASP A 135 15.92 -24.86 -37.40
C ASP A 135 16.88 -25.05 -38.58
N TYR A 136 17.30 -23.97 -39.27
CA TYR A 136 18.24 -24.05 -40.39
C TYR A 136 19.71 -23.82 -39.96
N GLY A 137 19.91 -23.43 -38.70
CA GLY A 137 21.21 -23.21 -38.07
C GLY A 137 21.74 -21.78 -38.25
N PRO A 138 22.86 -21.44 -37.58
CA PRO A 138 23.30 -20.06 -37.43
C PRO A 138 23.65 -19.37 -38.77
N PRO A 139 23.19 -18.13 -39.02
CA PRO A 139 23.71 -17.26 -40.08
C PRO A 139 25.20 -16.94 -39.93
N ASP A 140 25.84 -16.48 -41.02
CA ASP A 140 27.26 -16.09 -41.00
C ASP A 140 27.48 -14.85 -40.10
N SER A 141 26.50 -13.94 -40.10
CA SER A 141 26.42 -12.76 -39.23
C SER A 141 25.06 -12.05 -39.39
N PHE A 142 24.55 -11.41 -38.35
CA PHE A 142 23.44 -10.44 -38.44
C PHE A 142 23.82 -9.08 -37.85
N SER A 143 23.08 -8.03 -38.23
CA SER A 143 23.18 -6.67 -37.68
C SER A 143 22.04 -6.34 -36.72
N SER A 144 20.91 -7.02 -36.85
CA SER A 144 19.77 -7.01 -35.93
C SER A 144 19.09 -8.39 -35.96
N ALA A 145 18.58 -8.82 -34.82
CA ALA A 145 17.72 -9.99 -34.70
C ALA A 145 16.85 -9.87 -33.44
N SER A 146 15.60 -10.33 -33.53
CA SER A 146 14.62 -10.30 -32.43
C SER A 146 13.71 -11.52 -32.47
N ALA A 147 13.03 -11.80 -31.36
CA ALA A 147 11.90 -12.71 -31.34
C ALA A 147 10.75 -12.14 -32.21
N ASP A 148 10.13 -13.00 -33.01
CA ASP A 148 9.01 -12.64 -33.90
C ASP A 148 7.70 -13.25 -33.42
N THR A 149 7.73 -14.53 -33.04
CA THR A 149 6.57 -15.22 -32.48
C THR A 149 7.06 -16.33 -31.55
N PRO A 150 7.51 -16.00 -30.33
CA PRO A 150 7.93 -16.99 -29.36
C PRO A 150 6.74 -17.74 -28.72
N PRO A 151 7.00 -18.83 -27.97
CA PRO A 151 6.08 -19.27 -26.93
C PRO A 151 6.09 -18.27 -25.75
N ALA A 152 4.97 -18.11 -25.04
CA ALA A 152 4.96 -17.39 -23.78
C ALA A 152 5.88 -18.07 -22.74
N TYR A 153 6.62 -17.25 -22.00
CA TYR A 153 7.50 -17.61 -20.89
C TYR A 153 7.84 -16.33 -20.14
N THR A 154 7.67 -16.34 -18.82
CA THR A 154 8.36 -15.46 -17.88
C THR A 154 9.51 -16.22 -17.24
N ASP A 155 10.58 -15.53 -16.83
CA ASP A 155 11.36 -16.05 -15.70
C ASP A 155 10.40 -16.16 -14.49
N MET A 156 10.33 -17.32 -13.84
CA MET A 156 9.32 -17.65 -12.79
C MET A 156 9.68 -17.01 -11.43
N ASP A 157 9.85 -15.69 -11.48
CA ASP A 157 10.38 -14.74 -10.48
C ASP A 157 9.60 -13.41 -10.62
N GLY A 158 8.35 -13.50 -11.11
CA GLY A 158 7.40 -12.39 -11.27
C GLY A 158 6.40 -12.30 -10.10
N PRO A 159 5.57 -11.24 -10.04
CA PRO A 159 4.52 -11.14 -9.05
C PRO A 159 3.43 -12.19 -9.28
N VAL A 160 2.88 -12.73 -8.20
CA VAL A 160 1.73 -13.65 -8.24
C VAL A 160 0.46 -12.82 -8.45
N GLU A 161 0.00 -12.74 -9.71
CA GLU A 161 -1.13 -11.90 -10.12
C GLU A 161 -2.50 -12.50 -9.77
N GLY A 162 -3.32 -11.74 -9.06
CA GLY A 162 -4.75 -12.01 -8.83
C GLY A 162 -5.62 -11.66 -10.05
N THR A 163 -6.87 -11.26 -9.83
CA THR A 163 -7.78 -10.91 -10.96
C THR A 163 -8.55 -9.60 -10.75
N SER A 164 -9.87 -9.62 -10.94
CA SER A 164 -10.77 -8.47 -10.79
C SER A 164 -12.08 -8.88 -10.07
N GLY A 165 -11.95 -9.84 -9.14
CA GLY A 165 -12.93 -9.99 -8.06
C GLY A 165 -12.83 -11.28 -7.24
N ALA A 166 -12.46 -11.13 -5.97
CA ALA A 166 -12.66 -12.09 -4.87
C ALA A 166 -11.96 -13.44 -5.10
N ASP A 167 -10.64 -13.39 -5.19
CA ASP A 167 -9.73 -14.51 -5.31
C ASP A 167 -9.30 -15.09 -3.95
N THR A 168 -8.43 -16.10 -3.96
CA THR A 168 -7.85 -16.69 -2.75
C THR A 168 -6.45 -17.17 -3.09
N ILE A 169 -5.48 -16.32 -2.77
CA ILE A 169 -4.08 -16.40 -3.16
C ILE A 169 -3.27 -17.01 -2.00
N GLY A 170 -2.19 -17.71 -2.32
CA GLY A 170 -1.38 -18.52 -1.40
C GLY A 170 -0.79 -19.73 -2.12
N SER A 171 -0.06 -20.60 -1.40
CA SER A 171 0.75 -21.73 -1.96
C SER A 171 0.02 -22.83 -2.77
N SER A 172 -1.24 -22.63 -3.15
CA SER A 172 -1.97 -23.47 -4.11
C SER A 172 -2.71 -22.72 -5.22
N TYR A 173 -2.61 -21.39 -5.22
CA TYR A 173 -2.97 -20.52 -6.35
C TYR A 173 -1.90 -20.62 -7.46
N THR A 174 -2.27 -20.27 -8.68
CA THR A 174 -1.37 -20.13 -9.83
C THR A 174 -2.05 -19.20 -10.83
N ASP A 175 -1.34 -18.16 -11.27
CA ASP A 175 -1.79 -17.17 -12.25
C ASP A 175 -1.76 -17.71 -13.70
N SER A 176 -1.74 -16.80 -14.68
CA SER A 176 -1.69 -17.11 -16.12
C SER A 176 -0.34 -17.60 -16.62
N ASP A 177 0.75 -17.20 -15.97
CA ASP A 177 2.11 -17.27 -16.50
C ASP A 177 2.92 -18.37 -15.81
N GLY A 178 2.59 -18.65 -14.55
CA GLY A 178 2.87 -19.90 -13.87
C GLY A 178 3.33 -19.73 -12.43
N ASP A 179 3.27 -18.52 -11.89
CA ASP A 179 3.90 -18.15 -10.65
C ASP A 179 3.01 -18.50 -9.45
N GLN A 180 3.66 -18.73 -8.31
CA GLN A 180 3.06 -19.34 -7.12
C GLN A 180 3.83 -18.97 -5.87
N ILE A 181 3.11 -18.59 -4.82
CA ILE A 181 3.65 -18.44 -3.47
C ILE A 181 4.35 -19.72 -2.96
N ASP A 182 5.43 -19.55 -2.20
CA ASP A 182 6.14 -20.57 -1.42
C ASP A 182 6.80 -21.67 -2.30
N ASN A 183 6.97 -21.40 -3.61
CA ASN A 183 7.30 -22.41 -4.61
C ASN A 183 8.80 -22.75 -4.73
N GLY A 184 9.69 -21.87 -4.27
CA GLY A 184 11.15 -22.02 -4.34
C GLY A 184 11.82 -21.38 -5.57
N SER A 185 11.14 -20.47 -6.27
CA SER A 185 11.63 -19.77 -7.47
C SER A 185 11.69 -18.24 -7.34
N GLY A 186 11.00 -17.64 -6.35
CA GLY A 186 11.10 -16.22 -6.01
C GLY A 186 12.40 -15.86 -5.29
N GLY A 187 12.36 -14.76 -4.54
CA GLY A 187 13.55 -14.12 -3.96
C GLY A 187 14.11 -14.75 -2.67
N GLY A 188 14.84 -13.92 -1.91
CA GLY A 188 15.41 -14.31 -0.63
C GLY A 188 16.57 -15.31 -0.70
N VAL A 189 16.61 -16.26 0.24
CA VAL A 189 17.65 -17.30 0.31
C VAL A 189 17.10 -18.72 0.30
N SER A 190 15.79 -18.90 0.47
CA SER A 190 15.09 -20.16 0.25
C SER A 190 14.48 -20.28 -1.16
N GLY A 191 14.12 -19.14 -1.77
CA GLY A 191 13.37 -19.06 -3.04
C GLY A 191 11.89 -18.70 -2.86
N ASN A 192 11.54 -18.10 -1.72
CA ASN A 192 10.16 -17.96 -1.25
C ASN A 192 9.82 -16.52 -0.79
N GLN A 193 10.74 -15.55 -0.96
CA GLN A 193 10.39 -14.13 -0.80
C GLN A 193 9.65 -13.72 -2.07
N ASP A 194 8.33 -13.61 -1.96
CA ASP A 194 7.43 -13.49 -3.10
C ASP A 194 6.79 -12.09 -3.16
N THR A 195 6.37 -11.67 -4.35
CA THR A 195 5.56 -10.46 -4.56
C THR A 195 4.16 -10.89 -4.97
N VAL A 196 3.12 -10.24 -4.43
CA VAL A 196 1.72 -10.57 -4.70
C VAL A 196 0.95 -9.31 -5.06
N GLU A 197 0.32 -9.29 -6.24
CA GLU A 197 -0.57 -8.22 -6.70
C GLU A 197 -1.99 -8.80 -6.83
N ALA A 198 -2.81 -8.72 -5.78
CA ALA A 198 -4.12 -9.39 -5.75
C ALA A 198 -5.17 -8.70 -6.65
N GLY A 199 -5.07 -7.37 -6.80
CA GLY A 199 -5.61 -6.61 -7.91
C GLY A 199 -6.86 -5.81 -7.58
N ALA A 200 -8.02 -6.47 -7.54
CA ALA A 200 -9.30 -5.83 -7.21
C ALA A 200 -10.37 -6.86 -6.84
N GLY A 201 -10.86 -6.83 -5.60
CA GLY A 201 -11.82 -7.80 -5.10
C GLY A 201 -12.12 -7.64 -3.62
N ASP A 202 -12.85 -8.61 -3.05
CA ASP A 202 -12.81 -8.85 -1.61
C ASP A 202 -11.84 -10.04 -1.44
N ASP A 203 -10.53 -9.79 -1.54
CA ASP A 203 -9.52 -10.82 -1.79
C ASP A 203 -8.95 -11.42 -0.48
N THR A 204 -8.15 -12.49 -0.59
CA THR A 204 -7.57 -13.18 0.58
C THR A 204 -6.20 -13.74 0.23
N VAL A 205 -5.17 -13.37 0.99
CA VAL A 205 -3.76 -13.71 0.75
C VAL A 205 -3.13 -14.36 2.00
N ASP A 206 -2.30 -15.36 1.77
CA ASP A 206 -1.52 -16.14 2.75
C ASP A 206 -0.10 -16.27 2.15
N ALA A 207 0.79 -15.31 2.45
CA ALA A 207 2.03 -15.08 1.69
C ALA A 207 3.15 -16.08 2.03
N GLY A 208 3.40 -16.38 3.30
CA GLY A 208 4.11 -17.59 3.71
C GLY A 208 5.38 -17.38 4.55
N ALA A 209 6.54 -17.33 3.88
CA ALA A 209 7.84 -17.54 4.54
C ALA A 209 9.08 -17.12 3.72
N ASP A 210 10.09 -16.55 4.41
CA ASP A 210 10.97 -15.49 3.89
C ASP A 210 10.15 -14.17 3.77
N ASN A 211 10.79 -13.06 3.35
CA ASN A 211 10.26 -11.70 3.47
C ASN A 211 9.41 -11.26 2.26
N ASP A 212 8.10 -11.15 2.41
CA ASP A 212 7.17 -10.97 1.28
C ASP A 212 6.74 -9.51 1.03
N LEU A 213 6.26 -9.23 -0.18
CA LEU A 213 5.54 -7.99 -0.53
C LEU A 213 4.12 -8.32 -0.99
N VAL A 214 3.12 -7.80 -0.29
CA VAL A 214 1.71 -7.95 -0.66
C VAL A 214 1.07 -6.60 -0.99
N LEU A 215 0.36 -6.57 -2.11
CA LEU A 215 -0.39 -5.46 -2.67
C LEU A 215 -1.83 -5.96 -2.87
N GLY A 216 -2.75 -5.62 -1.96
CA GLY A 216 -4.15 -6.07 -2.02
C GLY A 216 -4.87 -5.50 -3.25
N GLY A 217 -5.02 -4.18 -3.28
CA GLY A 217 -5.63 -3.47 -4.39
C GLY A 217 -7.06 -3.02 -4.07
N ALA A 218 -7.93 -3.02 -5.07
CA ALA A 218 -9.21 -2.31 -4.95
C ALA A 218 -10.36 -3.17 -4.38
N GLY A 219 -10.47 -3.24 -3.04
CA GLY A 219 -11.71 -3.64 -2.37
C GLY A 219 -11.59 -3.88 -0.87
N GLY A 220 -11.88 -5.08 -0.36
CA GLY A 220 -11.98 -5.33 1.08
C GLY A 220 -11.26 -6.61 1.48
N ASP A 221 -9.97 -6.47 1.80
CA ASP A 221 -9.01 -7.57 1.69
C ASP A 221 -8.62 -8.19 3.03
N SER A 222 -8.16 -9.44 2.96
CA SER A 222 -7.75 -10.26 4.11
C SER A 222 -6.36 -10.84 3.88
N ILE A 223 -5.32 -10.14 4.34
CA ILE A 223 -3.91 -10.46 4.09
C ILE A 223 -3.23 -10.95 5.38
N GLU A 224 -2.53 -12.08 5.30
CA GLU A 224 -1.54 -12.52 6.29
C GLU A 224 -0.18 -12.66 5.58
N GLY A 225 0.87 -12.01 6.09
CA GLY A 225 2.24 -12.16 5.63
C GLY A 225 2.77 -13.55 5.97
N GLY A 226 3.28 -13.71 7.19
CA GLY A 226 3.46 -15.03 7.80
C GLY A 226 4.75 -15.19 8.59
N SER A 227 5.90 -15.25 7.90
CA SER A 227 7.20 -15.50 8.54
C SER A 227 8.42 -15.03 7.75
N GLY A 228 8.52 -13.72 7.62
CA GLY A 228 9.70 -12.93 7.24
C GLY A 228 9.58 -11.54 7.87
N ASP A 229 10.46 -10.60 7.53
CA ASP A 229 10.18 -9.18 7.78
C ASP A 229 9.40 -8.65 6.56
N ASP A 230 8.07 -8.65 6.64
CA ASP A 230 7.16 -8.54 5.50
C ASP A 230 6.74 -7.08 5.21
N THR A 231 6.24 -6.81 4.00
CA THR A 231 5.66 -5.51 3.62
C THR A 231 4.28 -5.69 3.01
N ILE A 232 3.27 -5.07 3.62
CA ILE A 232 1.86 -5.22 3.24
C ILE A 232 1.26 -3.83 2.97
N TYR A 233 0.62 -3.70 1.82
CA TYR A 233 -0.29 -2.62 1.49
C TYR A 233 -1.69 -3.19 1.30
N GLY A 234 -2.68 -2.60 1.97
CA GLY A 234 -4.10 -2.84 1.71
C GLY A 234 -4.47 -2.39 0.30
N ASP A 235 -4.89 -1.14 0.14
CA ASP A 235 -5.47 -0.70 -1.13
C ASP A 235 -4.52 -0.66 -2.37
N SER A 236 -3.18 -0.78 -2.21
CA SER A 236 -2.25 -0.56 -3.33
C SER A 236 -2.25 -1.73 -4.31
N SER A 237 -2.33 -1.44 -5.61
CA SER A 237 -2.52 -2.46 -6.66
C SER A 237 -1.23 -2.94 -7.35
N THR A 238 -0.15 -2.15 -7.39
CA THR A 238 1.10 -2.51 -8.06
C THR A 238 2.34 -1.88 -7.41
N GLU A 239 3.52 -2.51 -7.51
CA GLU A 239 4.80 -1.90 -7.08
C GLU A 239 5.04 -0.54 -7.77
N ALA A 240 4.75 -0.47 -9.07
CA ALA A 240 4.92 0.73 -9.87
C ALA A 240 4.02 1.90 -9.43
N GLY A 241 2.87 1.58 -8.83
CA GLY A 241 1.91 2.55 -8.28
C GLY A 241 2.31 3.15 -6.93
N LEU A 242 3.26 2.56 -6.19
CA LEU A 242 3.72 3.07 -4.89
C LEU A 242 4.54 4.38 -4.96
N GLY A 243 4.93 4.82 -6.16
CA GLY A 243 5.90 5.89 -6.34
C GLY A 243 5.62 6.82 -7.52
N ASN A 244 6.40 7.90 -7.61
CA ASN A 244 6.41 8.75 -8.81
C ASN A 244 7.07 8.00 -9.98
N SER A 245 6.27 7.31 -10.79
CA SER A 245 6.73 6.53 -11.94
C SER A 245 7.04 7.45 -13.14
N GLN A 246 8.21 7.30 -13.76
CA GLN A 246 8.60 8.10 -14.93
C GLN A 246 8.33 7.34 -16.22
N GLN A 247 7.25 7.73 -16.91
CA GLN A 247 6.81 7.12 -18.15
C GLN A 247 7.46 7.76 -19.38
N HIS A 248 7.67 6.95 -20.42
CA HIS A 248 8.29 7.40 -21.67
C HIS A 248 7.42 7.13 -22.90
N ILE A 249 7.44 8.08 -23.84
CA ILE A 249 6.88 7.95 -25.18
C ILE A 249 8.00 8.24 -26.18
N ASP A 250 8.35 7.27 -27.01
CA ASP A 250 9.31 7.37 -28.11
C ASP A 250 8.77 6.70 -29.40
N ASP A 251 9.58 6.57 -30.45
CA ASP A 251 9.13 6.00 -31.72
C ASP A 251 8.80 4.50 -31.67
N SER A 252 9.12 3.79 -30.59
CA SER A 252 8.72 2.40 -30.37
C SER A 252 7.29 2.23 -29.84
N ASN A 253 6.80 3.16 -29.01
CA ASN A 253 5.53 3.01 -28.28
C ASN A 253 4.51 4.15 -28.45
N VAL A 254 4.80 5.19 -29.22
CA VAL A 254 3.88 6.34 -29.46
C VAL A 254 2.48 5.96 -30.00
N THR A 255 2.31 4.78 -30.59
CA THR A 255 1.00 4.26 -31.04
C THR A 255 0.40 3.16 -30.15
N ASP A 256 1.02 2.84 -29.01
CA ASP A 256 0.42 1.92 -28.05
C ASP A 256 -0.84 2.52 -27.38
N THR A 257 -1.72 1.65 -26.92
CA THR A 257 -2.94 1.97 -26.17
C THR A 257 -3.06 1.13 -24.89
N SER A 258 -1.99 0.42 -24.51
CA SER A 258 -1.92 -0.49 -23.37
C SER A 258 -1.25 0.19 -22.17
N SER A 259 -0.17 0.93 -22.41
CA SER A 259 0.70 1.59 -21.42
C SER A 259 0.12 2.86 -20.76
N GLY A 260 -1.20 2.88 -20.48
CA GLY A 260 -1.87 3.90 -19.67
C GLY A 260 -2.10 5.28 -20.31
N PHE A 261 -1.31 5.66 -21.32
CA PHE A 261 -1.50 6.90 -22.09
C PHE A 261 -2.08 6.63 -23.49
N THR A 262 -2.49 7.69 -24.21
CA THR A 262 -2.74 7.62 -25.66
C THR A 262 -2.21 8.84 -26.39
N VAL A 263 -1.73 8.66 -27.62
CA VAL A 263 -1.30 9.75 -28.50
C VAL A 263 -2.14 9.79 -29.77
N THR A 264 -2.54 10.99 -30.19
CA THR A 264 -3.20 11.20 -31.49
C THR A 264 -2.64 12.43 -32.19
N ALA A 265 -2.58 12.37 -33.52
CA ALA A 265 -2.17 13.49 -34.37
C ALA A 265 -3.38 14.10 -35.08
N ARG A 266 -3.49 15.44 -35.07
CA ARG A 266 -4.48 16.20 -35.82
C ARG A 266 -3.91 16.71 -37.14
N ASP A 267 -4.49 16.25 -38.24
CA ASP A 267 -4.17 16.74 -39.59
C ASP A 267 -4.69 18.18 -39.82
N LEU A 268 -4.21 18.84 -40.89
CA LEU A 268 -4.74 20.14 -41.36
C LEU A 268 -6.24 20.12 -41.72
N ALA A 269 -6.88 18.95 -41.81
CA ALA A 269 -8.33 18.81 -42.02
C ALA A 269 -9.14 18.74 -40.70
N GLY A 270 -8.46 18.73 -39.55
CA GLY A 270 -9.03 18.75 -38.19
C GLY A 270 -9.25 17.38 -37.54
N ASN A 271 -8.93 16.28 -38.23
CA ASN A 271 -9.15 14.92 -37.75
C ASN A 271 -8.03 14.50 -36.80
N ALA A 272 -8.34 14.20 -35.54
CA ALA A 272 -7.38 13.59 -34.61
C ALA A 272 -7.41 12.06 -34.71
N SER A 273 -6.26 11.40 -34.87
CA SER A 273 -6.12 9.94 -34.85
C SER A 273 -4.68 9.51 -34.60
N ALA A 274 -4.48 8.34 -33.97
CA ALA A 274 -3.16 7.68 -33.93
C ALA A 274 -2.70 7.26 -35.34
N ALA A 275 -3.64 6.98 -36.27
CA ALA A 275 -3.34 6.66 -37.66
C ALA A 275 -2.85 7.86 -38.51
N ASN A 276 -2.76 9.05 -37.89
CA ASN A 276 -2.16 10.24 -38.49
C ASN A 276 -0.75 10.51 -37.94
N ILE A 277 -0.16 9.60 -37.18
CA ILE A 277 1.24 9.69 -36.71
C ILE A 277 2.15 9.09 -37.78
N ASP A 278 3.28 9.73 -38.08
CA ASP A 278 4.30 9.24 -39.00
C ASP A 278 5.72 9.51 -38.46
N TYR A 279 6.73 8.85 -39.03
CA TYR A 279 8.04 8.65 -38.41
C TYR A 279 9.20 9.11 -39.29
N TYR A 280 10.18 9.80 -38.70
CA TYR A 280 11.34 10.33 -39.40
C TYR A 280 12.60 10.42 -38.51
N ASP A 281 13.68 9.74 -38.94
CA ASP A 281 15.05 9.86 -38.37
C ASP A 281 15.14 9.64 -36.84
N GLY A 282 14.41 8.64 -36.31
CA GLY A 282 14.35 8.29 -34.88
C GLY A 282 13.46 9.24 -34.05
N ALA A 283 12.36 9.67 -34.65
CA ALA A 283 11.40 10.63 -34.09
C ALA A 283 10.05 10.51 -34.81
N PHE A 284 9.01 11.13 -34.26
CA PHE A 284 7.64 11.11 -34.77
C PHE A 284 7.06 12.52 -34.98
N GLY A 285 6.00 12.59 -35.79
CA GLY A 285 5.25 13.80 -36.11
C GLY A 285 3.86 13.45 -36.67
N VAL A 286 3.23 14.40 -37.36
CA VAL A 286 1.97 14.22 -38.08
C VAL A 286 2.23 13.79 -39.52
N ALA A 287 1.39 12.90 -40.04
CA ALA A 287 1.35 12.46 -41.43
C ALA A 287 0.74 13.56 -42.33
N GLY A 288 1.54 14.60 -42.63
CA GLY A 288 1.06 15.88 -43.12
C GLY A 288 2.02 16.58 -44.10
N ALA A 289 1.53 16.84 -45.31
CA ALA A 289 2.24 17.65 -46.30
C ALA A 289 1.88 19.14 -46.14
N ILE A 290 2.59 19.84 -45.27
CA ILE A 290 2.49 21.30 -45.06
C ILE A 290 2.80 22.03 -46.39
N SER A 291 1.97 23.02 -46.78
CA SER A 291 2.02 23.56 -48.15
C SER A 291 3.20 24.50 -48.43
N ASP A 292 3.85 25.01 -47.38
CA ASP A 292 5.03 25.88 -47.44
C ASP A 292 6.22 25.44 -46.57
N SER A 293 6.26 24.18 -46.13
CA SER A 293 7.45 23.58 -45.49
C SER A 293 8.66 23.61 -46.42
N ASP A 294 9.82 24.02 -45.89
CA ASP A 294 11.08 24.06 -46.63
C ASP A 294 11.86 22.73 -46.53
N SER A 295 11.69 22.00 -45.42
CA SER A 295 12.28 20.68 -45.16
C SER A 295 11.89 19.63 -46.20
N GLY A 296 10.62 19.66 -46.65
CA GLY A 296 10.06 18.65 -47.54
C GLY A 296 9.89 17.28 -46.89
N VAL A 297 9.70 17.24 -45.57
CA VAL A 297 9.39 16.04 -44.78
C VAL A 297 7.87 15.96 -44.60
N ASP A 298 7.24 14.84 -44.97
CA ASP A 298 5.78 14.64 -44.83
C ASP A 298 5.39 14.08 -43.42
N ALA A 299 6.34 13.96 -42.50
CA ALA A 299 6.23 13.33 -41.18
C ALA A 299 6.75 14.25 -40.07
N GLN A 300 5.94 15.25 -39.69
CA GLN A 300 6.35 16.39 -38.86
C GLN A 300 5.16 17.06 -38.16
N ILE A 301 5.38 17.83 -37.10
CA ILE A 301 4.39 18.79 -36.59
C ILE A 301 4.70 20.12 -37.28
N GLY A 302 3.75 20.68 -38.04
CA GLY A 302 4.01 21.90 -38.80
C GLY A 302 2.83 22.86 -38.98
N TYR A 303 3.17 24.11 -39.33
CA TYR A 303 2.25 25.22 -39.52
C TYR A 303 2.07 25.56 -41.00
N ASP A 304 0.88 25.31 -41.57
CA ASP A 304 0.56 25.73 -42.94
C ASP A 304 0.15 27.21 -42.95
N LYS A 305 1.02 28.05 -43.50
CA LYS A 305 0.80 29.50 -43.60
C LYS A 305 -0.32 29.85 -44.60
N ALA A 306 -0.61 28.96 -45.55
CA ALA A 306 -1.62 29.21 -46.57
C ALA A 306 -3.05 29.16 -45.99
N SER A 307 -3.31 28.27 -45.03
CA SER A 307 -4.55 28.21 -44.25
C SER A 307 -4.48 29.00 -42.93
N GLY A 308 -3.29 29.12 -42.34
CA GLY A 308 -3.05 29.68 -41.01
C GLY A 308 -3.35 28.69 -39.88
N ILE A 309 -3.18 27.39 -40.14
CA ILE A 309 -3.52 26.27 -39.25
C ILE A 309 -2.25 25.48 -38.94
N SER A 310 -2.07 25.09 -37.67
CA SER A 310 -1.08 24.08 -37.28
C SER A 310 -1.70 22.69 -37.28
N GLU A 311 -0.89 21.69 -37.59
CA GLU A 311 -1.13 20.33 -37.14
C GLU A 311 -0.82 20.22 -35.63
N GLU A 312 -1.45 19.26 -34.94
CA GLU A 312 -1.30 19.08 -33.49
C GLU A 312 -0.87 17.64 -33.18
N LEU A 313 0.08 17.46 -32.27
CA LEU A 313 0.24 16.19 -31.56
C LEU A 313 -0.40 16.32 -30.18
N ILE A 314 -1.27 15.38 -29.82
CA ILE A 314 -2.08 15.42 -28.59
C ILE A 314 -1.75 14.16 -27.81
N VAL A 315 -1.12 14.33 -26.65
CA VAL A 315 -0.88 13.28 -25.66
C VAL A 315 -1.92 13.42 -24.57
N ASP A 316 -2.74 12.40 -24.38
CA ASP A 316 -3.59 12.21 -23.22
C ASP A 316 -2.87 11.24 -22.29
N PHE A 317 -2.49 11.68 -21.09
CA PHE A 317 -1.71 10.87 -20.15
C PHE A 317 -2.54 9.80 -19.43
N GLY A 318 -3.86 9.75 -19.68
CA GLY A 318 -4.82 8.82 -19.03
C GLY A 318 -5.13 9.15 -17.56
N GLN A 319 -4.21 9.84 -16.89
CA GLN A 319 -4.24 10.20 -15.47
C GLN A 319 -3.60 11.58 -15.24
N ASN A 320 -3.71 12.11 -14.01
CA ASN A 320 -3.11 13.40 -13.66
C ASN A 320 -1.58 13.27 -13.57
N THR A 321 -0.84 14.23 -14.11
CA THR A 321 0.61 14.40 -13.94
C THR A 321 0.93 15.82 -13.47
N THR A 322 2.11 16.03 -12.87
CA THR A 322 2.58 17.34 -12.38
C THR A 322 3.87 17.83 -13.06
N GLU A 323 4.61 16.93 -13.72
CA GLU A 323 5.84 17.25 -14.46
C GLU A 323 5.88 16.48 -15.79
N ALA A 324 6.11 17.20 -16.89
CA ALA A 324 6.31 16.62 -18.21
C ALA A 324 7.47 17.30 -18.94
N SER A 325 8.06 16.61 -19.91
CA SER A 325 9.13 17.14 -20.75
C SER A 325 9.12 16.46 -22.12
N PHE A 326 9.65 17.13 -23.14
CA PHE A 326 9.78 16.54 -24.47
C PHE A 326 11.03 17.08 -25.18
N SER A 327 11.66 16.23 -25.98
CA SER A 327 12.76 16.63 -26.87
C SER A 327 12.29 16.70 -28.31
N TYR A 328 12.68 17.79 -28.98
CA TYR A 328 12.22 18.16 -30.30
C TYR A 328 13.41 18.40 -31.25
N LYS A 329 13.15 18.33 -32.55
CA LYS A 329 14.13 18.55 -33.62
C LYS A 329 13.48 19.30 -34.80
N HIS A 330 13.93 20.53 -35.00
CA HIS A 330 13.55 21.42 -36.09
C HIS A 330 14.00 20.81 -37.43
N LEU A 331 13.26 21.05 -38.53
CA LEU A 331 13.58 20.45 -39.85
C LEU A 331 14.08 21.45 -40.92
N TYR A 332 14.20 22.73 -40.56
CA TYR A 332 14.89 23.84 -41.25
C TYR A 332 15.92 23.47 -42.35
N THR A 333 15.78 24.08 -43.53
CA THR A 333 16.81 24.10 -44.58
C THR A 333 17.53 25.45 -44.71
N ASP A 334 16.87 26.55 -44.28
CA ASP A 334 17.40 27.91 -44.37
C ASP A 334 17.99 28.44 -43.04
N GLY A 335 18.22 29.75 -42.93
CA GLY A 335 19.08 30.37 -41.89
C GLY A 335 18.36 31.01 -40.69
N PHE A 336 17.13 30.60 -40.41
CA PHE A 336 16.25 31.19 -39.40
C PHE A 336 15.81 30.14 -38.36
N GLY A 337 15.12 30.57 -37.31
CA GLY A 337 14.70 29.69 -36.22
C GLY A 337 13.21 29.40 -36.26
N GLU A 338 12.87 28.10 -36.26
CA GLU A 338 11.48 27.65 -36.07
C GLU A 338 10.95 28.05 -34.69
N GLU A 339 9.62 28.12 -34.58
CA GLU A 339 8.92 28.33 -33.34
C GLU A 339 7.84 27.26 -33.17
N GLY A 340 7.93 26.48 -32.09
CA GLY A 340 6.93 25.51 -31.66
C GLY A 340 6.09 26.08 -30.51
N HIS A 341 4.98 25.42 -30.20
CA HIS A 341 4.07 25.80 -29.12
C HIS A 341 3.65 24.56 -28.33
N TRP A 342 3.56 24.69 -27.00
CA TRP A 342 2.99 23.67 -26.11
C TRP A 342 1.86 24.25 -25.26
N ALA A 343 0.85 23.44 -24.98
CA ALA A 343 -0.25 23.77 -24.09
C ALA A 343 -0.62 22.55 -23.23
N ILE A 344 -0.87 22.76 -21.93
CA ILE A 344 -1.32 21.71 -21.01
C ILE A 344 -2.72 21.99 -20.46
N TYR A 345 -3.50 20.93 -20.30
CA TYR A 345 -4.90 20.97 -19.90
C TYR A 345 -5.17 20.04 -18.71
N LYS A 346 -6.18 20.37 -17.91
CA LYS A 346 -6.79 19.49 -16.91
C LYS A 346 -8.31 19.44 -17.17
N ASP A 347 -8.87 18.27 -17.35
CA ASP A 347 -10.27 18.01 -17.68
C ASP A 347 -10.75 18.82 -18.90
N GLY A 348 -9.85 19.05 -19.87
CA GLY A 348 -10.08 19.90 -21.05
C GLY A 348 -10.04 21.41 -20.80
N VAL A 349 -9.62 21.87 -19.61
CA VAL A 349 -9.42 23.28 -19.27
C VAL A 349 -7.93 23.63 -19.36
N LEU A 350 -7.58 24.66 -20.13
CA LEU A 350 -6.20 25.13 -20.28
C LEU A 350 -5.61 25.61 -18.95
N ILE A 351 -4.48 25.03 -18.55
CA ILE A 351 -3.74 25.37 -17.32
C ILE A 351 -2.57 26.31 -17.63
N ALA A 352 -1.76 25.98 -18.64
CA ALA A 352 -0.63 26.79 -19.09
C ALA A 352 -0.31 26.54 -20.57
N GLU A 353 0.34 27.51 -21.19
CA GLU A 353 0.80 27.47 -22.59
C GLU A 353 2.14 28.20 -22.71
N GLY A 354 2.93 27.88 -23.75
CA GLY A 354 4.20 28.54 -24.01
C GLY A 354 4.83 28.18 -25.36
N ASP A 355 5.53 29.15 -25.94
CA ASP A 355 6.27 28.99 -27.19
C ASP A 355 7.72 28.52 -26.92
N PHE A 356 8.31 27.78 -27.86
CA PHE A 356 9.69 27.29 -27.79
C PHE A 356 10.43 27.42 -29.12
N THR A 357 11.75 27.59 -29.03
CA THR A 357 12.66 27.67 -30.17
C THR A 357 14.04 27.13 -29.73
N GLU A 358 14.96 26.93 -30.66
CA GLU A 358 16.21 26.19 -30.41
C GLU A 358 17.04 26.76 -29.25
N THR A 359 17.41 25.90 -28.29
CA THR A 359 18.11 26.31 -27.06
C THR A 359 19.53 26.86 -27.28
N THR A 360 20.10 26.64 -28.47
CA THR A 360 21.36 27.23 -28.93
C THR A 360 21.31 27.43 -30.44
N ALA A 361 21.50 28.67 -30.91
CA ALA A 361 21.34 28.99 -32.32
C ALA A 361 22.20 28.13 -33.26
N GLY A 362 21.56 27.41 -34.19
CA GLY A 362 22.15 26.46 -35.12
C GLY A 362 22.36 25.03 -34.58
N THR A 363 21.68 24.62 -33.50
CA THR A 363 21.63 23.20 -33.08
C THR A 363 20.39 22.47 -33.54
N GLY A 364 19.31 23.17 -33.88
CA GLY A 364 18.11 22.58 -34.49
C GLY A 364 17.35 21.60 -33.58
N ALA A 365 17.65 21.58 -32.28
CA ALA A 365 17.09 20.63 -31.33
C ALA A 365 17.18 21.17 -29.90
N GLY A 366 16.36 20.63 -29.02
CA GLY A 366 16.34 20.95 -27.60
C GLY A 366 15.31 20.13 -26.84
N THR A 367 15.17 20.46 -25.55
CA THR A 367 14.20 19.84 -24.63
C THR A 367 13.42 20.93 -23.92
N VAL A 368 12.12 20.78 -23.83
CA VAL A 368 11.24 21.61 -22.98
C VAL A 368 10.94 20.84 -21.69
N SER A 369 10.86 21.55 -20.56
CA SER A 369 10.40 21.00 -19.29
C SER A 369 9.23 21.84 -18.77
N ILE A 370 8.13 21.18 -18.40
CA ILE A 370 6.86 21.75 -17.97
C ILE A 370 6.62 21.25 -16.55
N SER A 371 6.79 22.11 -15.54
CA SER A 371 6.43 21.80 -14.16
C SER A 371 6.13 23.05 -13.33
N GLY A 372 5.54 22.86 -12.15
CA GLY A 372 5.17 23.95 -11.24
C GLY A 372 3.87 24.69 -11.60
N TYR A 373 3.06 24.13 -12.51
CA TYR A 373 1.78 24.70 -12.94
C TYR A 373 0.56 24.11 -12.19
N GLY A 374 0.73 22.99 -11.49
CA GLY A 374 -0.34 22.18 -10.90
C GLY A 374 -0.45 20.84 -11.62
N GLU A 375 -1.56 20.12 -11.39
CA GLU A 375 -1.89 18.90 -12.11
C GLU A 375 -2.49 19.19 -13.49
N PHE A 376 -2.17 18.33 -14.46
CA PHE A 376 -2.68 18.33 -15.83
C PHE A 376 -2.78 16.89 -16.35
N ASP A 377 -3.66 16.62 -17.30
CA ASP A 377 -3.90 15.28 -17.89
C ASP A 377 -3.61 15.21 -19.39
N GLN A 378 -3.40 16.34 -20.04
CA GLN A 378 -3.17 16.40 -21.49
C GLN A 378 -2.10 17.43 -21.85
N LEU A 379 -1.24 17.04 -22.80
CA LEU A 379 -0.24 17.90 -23.46
C LEU A 379 -0.56 17.98 -24.96
N VAL A 380 -0.67 19.20 -25.47
CA VAL A 380 -0.81 19.48 -26.91
C VAL A 380 0.45 20.19 -27.40
N LEU A 381 1.03 19.67 -28.49
CA LEU A 381 2.18 20.24 -29.18
C LEU A 381 1.76 20.68 -30.58
N SER A 382 2.15 21.88 -30.98
CA SER A 382 1.84 22.49 -32.28
C SER A 382 2.99 23.38 -32.77
N ALA A 383 2.88 23.91 -33.98
CA ALA A 383 3.86 24.79 -34.59
C ALA A 383 3.31 26.22 -34.77
N ASN A 384 4.21 27.20 -34.72
CA ASN A 384 3.92 28.61 -34.99
C ASN A 384 4.41 29.01 -36.40
N LEU A 385 4.27 30.30 -36.72
CA LEU A 385 5.00 30.92 -37.82
C LEU A 385 6.48 31.08 -37.44
N GLN A 386 7.43 30.93 -38.38
CA GLN A 386 8.85 31.19 -38.11
C GLN A 386 9.11 32.58 -37.51
N THR A 387 10.19 32.69 -36.74
CA THR A 387 10.60 33.90 -36.01
C THR A 387 10.85 35.15 -36.88
N ASP A 388 11.09 34.99 -38.19
CA ASP A 388 11.20 36.10 -39.16
C ASP A 388 9.90 36.33 -39.97
N GLY A 389 9.03 35.32 -40.02
CA GLY A 389 7.73 35.33 -40.68
C GLY A 389 7.74 35.09 -42.20
N THR A 390 8.77 34.48 -42.82
CA THR A 390 8.78 34.18 -44.27
C THR A 390 7.98 32.96 -44.71
N ASP A 391 7.91 31.93 -43.87
CA ASP A 391 7.30 30.60 -44.03
C ASP A 391 6.53 30.21 -42.73
N GLY A 392 6.14 28.94 -42.58
CA GLY A 392 5.59 28.35 -41.35
C GLY A 392 6.48 27.21 -40.86
N SER A 393 6.53 27.00 -39.53
CA SER A 393 7.54 26.14 -38.92
C SER A 393 7.23 24.65 -38.98
N ASP A 394 8.29 23.82 -38.98
CA ASP A 394 8.20 22.36 -38.86
C ASP A 394 9.27 21.73 -37.91
N TYR A 395 8.86 20.67 -37.21
CA TYR A 395 9.72 19.89 -36.31
C TYR A 395 9.19 18.46 -36.08
N THR A 396 10.07 17.54 -35.68
CA THR A 396 9.67 16.25 -35.08
C THR A 396 9.86 16.26 -33.56
N VAL A 397 9.13 15.38 -32.88
CA VAL A 397 9.32 15.07 -31.46
C VAL A 397 10.04 13.73 -31.40
N SER A 398 11.22 13.68 -30.76
CA SER A 398 11.96 12.43 -30.62
C SER A 398 11.54 11.64 -29.38
N ASN A 399 11.14 12.36 -28.31
CA ASN A 399 10.82 11.73 -27.04
C ASN A 399 9.93 12.63 -26.17
N ILE A 400 9.05 12.04 -25.36
CA ILE A 400 8.22 12.70 -24.34
C ILE A 400 8.34 11.90 -23.03
N THR A 401 8.59 12.57 -21.91
CA THR A 401 8.78 11.94 -20.60
C THR A 401 7.90 12.66 -19.58
N PHE A 402 7.06 11.93 -18.87
CA PHE A 402 6.14 12.48 -17.86
C PHE A 402 6.19 11.69 -16.56
N THR A 403 5.88 12.36 -15.44
CA THR A 403 5.87 11.75 -14.12
C THR A 403 4.44 11.43 -13.71
N VAL A 404 4.10 10.15 -13.74
CA VAL A 404 2.91 9.59 -13.08
C VAL A 404 3.10 9.74 -11.56
N PRO A 405 2.16 10.35 -10.83
CA PRO A 405 2.16 10.31 -9.36
C PRO A 405 1.88 8.87 -8.89
N PRO A 406 2.04 8.55 -7.60
CA PRO A 406 1.51 7.30 -7.06
C PRO A 406 0.03 7.12 -7.42
N GLU A 407 -0.38 5.89 -7.72
CA GLU A 407 -1.79 5.53 -7.84
C GLU A 407 -2.49 5.96 -6.54
N THR A 408 -3.60 6.71 -6.63
CA THR A 408 -4.45 6.95 -5.46
C THR A 408 -5.42 5.79 -5.35
N PRO A 409 -5.32 4.93 -4.32
CA PRO A 409 -6.15 3.74 -4.26
C PRO A 409 -7.65 4.03 -4.01
N ALA A 410 -8.47 2.98 -3.94
CA ALA A 410 -9.92 3.08 -3.94
C ALA A 410 -10.56 2.49 -2.68
N ASP A 411 -10.71 3.36 -1.67
CA ASP A 411 -11.08 3.11 -0.27
C ASP A 411 -11.70 1.72 0.11
N GLY A 412 -10.90 0.87 0.77
CA GLY A 412 -11.27 -0.43 1.34
C GLY A 412 -11.72 -0.48 2.81
N ASP A 413 -11.92 -1.67 3.37
CA ASP A 413 -12.22 -1.91 4.81
C ASP A 413 -11.43 -3.18 5.22
N ASP A 414 -10.12 -3.06 5.44
CA ASP A 414 -9.18 -4.18 5.34
C ASP A 414 -8.87 -4.92 6.65
N SER A 415 -8.29 -6.12 6.51
CA SER A 415 -7.85 -7.00 7.60
C SER A 415 -6.44 -7.52 7.35
N LEU A 416 -5.43 -6.82 7.89
CA LEU A 416 -4.01 -7.03 7.60
C LEU A 416 -3.27 -7.59 8.83
N SER A 417 -2.48 -8.64 8.64
CA SER A 417 -1.65 -9.30 9.66
C SER A 417 -0.24 -9.52 9.13
N GLY A 418 0.79 -9.12 9.88
CA GLY A 418 2.20 -9.37 9.54
C GLY A 418 2.56 -10.83 9.81
N GLY A 419 3.23 -11.12 10.92
CA GLY A 419 3.36 -12.50 11.42
C GLY A 419 4.47 -12.70 12.45
N ASP A 420 5.49 -13.48 12.08
CA ASP A 420 6.74 -13.65 12.83
C ASP A 420 7.87 -12.82 12.15
N GLY A 421 7.88 -11.47 12.32
CA GLY A 421 8.74 -10.54 11.55
C GLY A 421 9.01 -9.16 12.20
N ASP A 422 9.94 -8.37 11.64
CA ASP A 422 10.03 -6.91 11.88
C ASP A 422 9.22 -6.17 10.76
N ASP A 423 7.89 -6.26 10.79
CA ASP A 423 7.00 -6.04 9.63
C ASP A 423 6.68 -4.57 9.28
N VAL A 424 6.17 -4.31 8.08
CA VAL A 424 5.67 -2.99 7.64
C VAL A 424 4.27 -3.11 7.00
N ILE A 425 3.26 -2.45 7.57
CA ILE A 425 1.85 -2.59 7.15
C ILE A 425 1.20 -1.22 6.97
N TYR A 426 0.62 -1.00 5.80
CA TYR A 426 -0.16 0.18 5.42
C TYR A 426 -1.60 -0.25 5.11
N GLY A 427 -2.60 0.26 5.83
CA GLY A 427 -4.02 0.10 5.43
C GLY A 427 -4.31 0.94 4.19
N GLN A 428 -4.22 2.25 4.42
CA GLN A 428 -4.33 3.41 3.53
C GLN A 428 -5.69 4.12 3.60
N GLY A 429 -6.76 3.54 3.06
CA GLY A 429 -8.00 4.24 2.77
C GLY A 429 -9.26 3.55 3.30
N GLY A 430 -9.37 3.27 4.58
CA GLY A 430 -10.49 2.44 5.04
C GLY A 430 -10.81 2.53 6.51
N ASN A 431 -11.54 1.55 7.03
CA ASN A 431 -11.73 1.38 8.48
C ASN A 431 -11.05 0.08 8.92
N ASP A 432 -9.73 0.12 8.92
CA ASP A 432 -8.90 -1.08 8.77
C ASP A 432 -8.61 -1.78 10.09
N THR A 433 -8.28 -3.06 10.03
CA THR A 433 -7.82 -3.86 11.16
C THR A 433 -6.40 -4.34 10.90
N LEU A 434 -5.43 -3.58 11.42
CA LEU A 434 -4.00 -3.92 11.32
C LEU A 434 -3.53 -4.65 12.58
N GLN A 435 -2.75 -5.71 12.39
CA GLN A 435 -1.95 -6.37 13.40
C GLN A 435 -0.55 -6.52 12.84
N GLY A 436 0.49 -6.11 13.57
CA GLY A 436 1.86 -6.49 13.25
C GLY A 436 2.05 -7.98 13.53
N GLY A 437 2.83 -8.31 14.55
CA GLY A 437 2.94 -9.70 14.95
C GLY A 437 3.86 -9.91 16.14
N SER A 438 4.95 -10.62 15.91
CA SER A 438 5.99 -10.90 16.90
C SER A 438 7.36 -10.42 16.42
N GLY A 439 7.63 -9.12 16.64
CA GLY A 439 8.91 -8.48 16.37
C GLY A 439 8.92 -6.99 16.69
N ALA A 440 9.15 -6.14 15.68
CA ALA A 440 9.30 -4.68 15.85
C ALA A 440 8.69 -3.87 14.70
N ASP A 441 7.37 -3.97 14.60
CA ASP A 441 6.60 -3.66 13.39
C ASP A 441 6.39 -2.14 13.15
N THR A 442 6.03 -1.78 11.93
CA THR A 442 5.59 -0.43 11.55
C THR A 442 4.18 -0.51 10.98
N LEU A 443 3.21 0.11 11.66
CA LEU A 443 1.80 0.08 11.27
C LEU A 443 1.31 1.50 10.96
N GLU A 444 0.67 1.71 9.83
CA GLU A 444 0.06 2.99 9.46
C GLU A 444 -1.35 2.73 8.92
N GLY A 445 -2.37 3.12 9.70
CA GLY A 445 -3.78 2.92 9.34
C GLY A 445 -4.16 3.76 8.11
N GLY A 446 -4.08 5.08 8.23
CA GLY A 446 -4.27 6.01 7.11
C GLY A 446 -5.51 6.87 7.28
N ALA A 447 -6.59 6.56 6.55
CA ALA A 447 -7.71 7.48 6.33
C ALA A 447 -9.11 6.92 6.67
N GLY A 448 -9.31 6.41 7.89
CA GLY A 448 -10.67 6.25 8.42
C GLY A 448 -10.78 6.04 9.93
N ASN A 449 -11.08 4.83 10.42
CA ASN A 449 -11.39 4.64 11.86
C ASN A 449 -10.83 3.30 12.34
N ASP A 450 -9.52 3.28 12.55
CA ASP A 450 -8.75 2.05 12.42
C ASP A 450 -8.54 1.31 13.75
N SER A 451 -8.34 -0.01 13.69
CA SER A 451 -8.23 -0.91 14.84
C SER A 451 -6.85 -1.58 14.89
N LEU A 452 -5.83 -0.81 15.26
CA LEU A 452 -4.44 -1.27 15.30
C LEU A 452 -4.15 -2.11 16.56
N ILE A 453 -3.65 -3.34 16.35
CA ILE A 453 -3.16 -4.27 17.39
C ILE A 453 -1.64 -4.18 17.42
N VAL A 454 -1.09 -3.81 18.58
CA VAL A 454 0.30 -3.32 18.71
C VAL A 454 1.09 -4.13 19.75
N GLY A 455 2.16 -4.79 19.31
CA GLY A 455 3.05 -5.68 20.05
C GLY A 455 4.25 -5.02 20.72
N GLU A 456 5.25 -5.82 21.10
CA GLU A 456 6.44 -5.37 21.85
C GLU A 456 7.64 -4.99 20.95
N GLY A 457 7.43 -4.05 20.04
CA GLY A 457 8.52 -3.29 19.41
C GLY A 457 8.09 -2.07 18.61
N ASP A 458 6.79 -1.96 18.37
CA ASP A 458 6.22 -1.39 17.16
C ASP A 458 6.21 0.14 17.14
N SER A 459 6.03 0.69 15.94
CA SER A 459 5.64 2.07 15.69
C SER A 459 4.30 2.12 14.95
N ALA A 460 3.22 2.42 15.66
CA ALA A 460 1.87 2.51 15.10
C ALA A 460 1.40 3.97 14.89
N ALA A 461 0.86 4.26 13.71
CA ALA A 461 0.15 5.48 13.35
C ALA A 461 -1.30 5.13 12.98
N GLY A 462 -2.26 5.91 13.46
CA GLY A 462 -3.66 5.87 13.00
C GLY A 462 -3.77 6.68 11.72
N GLY A 463 -4.40 7.85 11.80
CA GLY A 463 -4.12 8.95 10.87
C GLY A 463 -5.19 10.03 10.84
N ASP A 464 -6.17 9.84 9.96
CA ASP A 464 -7.23 10.82 9.64
C ASP A 464 -8.64 10.32 10.02
N GLY A 465 -8.87 9.99 11.31
CA GLY A 465 -10.23 9.83 11.87
C GLY A 465 -10.32 9.53 13.37
N ASP A 466 -11.08 8.51 13.82
CA ASP A 466 -11.34 8.25 15.26
C ASP A 466 -10.79 6.86 15.72
N ASP A 467 -9.46 6.75 15.86
CA ASP A 467 -8.74 5.47 15.86
C ASP A 467 -8.68 4.72 17.22
N THR A 468 -8.40 3.42 17.17
CA THR A 468 -8.29 2.53 18.35
C THR A 468 -7.04 1.64 18.34
N PHE A 469 -6.07 1.95 19.21
CA PHE A 469 -4.87 1.16 19.46
C PHE A 469 -5.08 0.19 20.64
N THR A 470 -4.80 -1.09 20.42
CA THR A 470 -4.85 -2.13 21.45
C THR A 470 -3.47 -2.77 21.65
N ILE A 471 -2.85 -2.52 22.80
CA ILE A 471 -1.59 -3.16 23.17
C ILE A 471 -1.79 -4.67 23.41
N VAL A 472 -0.90 -5.52 22.91
CA VAL A 472 -0.86 -6.96 23.22
C VAL A 472 0.39 -7.36 24.02
N ASP A 473 0.63 -8.66 24.12
CA ASP A 473 1.77 -9.31 24.78
C ASP A 473 2.07 -10.52 23.91
N THR A 474 3.01 -10.32 22.98
CA THR A 474 3.45 -11.27 21.95
C THR A 474 4.27 -12.40 22.59
N GLY A 475 4.95 -12.05 23.70
CA GLY A 475 5.91 -12.90 24.40
C GLY A 475 7.36 -12.63 23.99
N ASP A 476 7.63 -11.54 23.26
CA ASP A 476 8.95 -11.25 22.70
C ASP A 476 10.06 -11.06 23.72
N SER A 477 11.28 -11.38 23.29
CA SER A 477 12.44 -11.54 24.18
C SER A 477 13.15 -10.21 24.53
N GLY A 478 12.38 -9.20 24.93
CA GLY A 478 12.85 -7.83 25.09
C GLY A 478 12.29 -7.06 26.30
N SER A 479 12.53 -5.76 26.23
CA SER A 479 11.75 -4.72 26.89
C SER A 479 11.87 -3.53 25.94
N ASN A 480 11.11 -3.60 24.85
CA ASN A 480 11.26 -2.74 23.69
C ASN A 480 10.41 -1.47 23.89
N ASN A 481 10.43 -0.54 22.93
CA ASN A 481 9.74 0.74 23.07
C ASN A 481 8.64 0.85 22.01
N ILE A 482 7.39 0.63 22.41
CA ILE A 482 6.23 0.86 21.55
C ILE A 482 6.05 2.37 21.34
N THR A 483 5.84 2.80 20.10
CA THR A 483 5.56 4.19 19.73
C THR A 483 4.18 4.27 19.09
N ILE A 484 3.35 5.22 19.52
CA ILE A 484 1.97 5.38 19.04
C ILE A 484 1.67 6.84 18.71
N SER A 485 1.08 7.07 17.55
CA SER A 485 0.44 8.34 17.19
C SER A 485 -0.97 8.04 16.70
N GLY A 486 -2.00 8.60 17.33
CA GLY A 486 -3.34 8.65 16.73
C GLY A 486 -3.32 9.59 15.52
N GLY A 487 -3.83 10.79 15.71
CA GLY A 487 -3.68 11.86 14.73
C GLY A 487 -4.03 13.24 15.29
N ASP A 488 -4.30 14.16 14.37
CA ASP A 488 -5.04 15.41 14.61
C ASP A 488 -5.99 15.71 13.40
N GLY A 489 -6.11 14.79 12.42
CA GLY A 489 -6.91 14.91 11.20
C GLY A 489 -8.12 13.96 11.22
N GLY A 490 -9.09 14.16 10.32
CA GLY A 490 -10.40 13.45 10.25
C GLY A 490 -11.36 13.56 11.47
N GLN A 491 -10.82 13.58 12.68
CA GLN A 491 -11.42 13.37 14.00
C GLN A 491 -12.81 14.00 14.23
N THR A 492 -13.70 13.20 14.85
CA THR A 492 -14.99 13.64 15.41
C THR A 492 -15.09 13.42 16.91
N THR A 493 -14.36 12.43 17.42
CA THR A 493 -14.29 11.92 18.79
C THR A 493 -12.85 11.94 19.31
N GLY A 494 -11.85 11.68 18.47
CA GLY A 494 -10.45 11.51 18.85
C GLY A 494 -10.14 10.16 19.48
N ASP A 495 -8.86 9.88 19.61
CA ASP A 495 -8.33 8.52 19.46
C ASP A 495 -8.24 7.79 20.81
N THR A 496 -8.13 6.45 20.75
CA THR A 496 -8.25 5.57 21.92
C THR A 496 -7.08 4.60 22.02
N LEU A 497 -6.29 4.71 23.09
CA LEU A 497 -5.27 3.73 23.47
C LEU A 497 -5.75 2.87 24.64
N ASP A 498 -6.01 1.57 24.41
CA ASP A 498 -6.18 0.60 25.50
C ASP A 498 -4.92 -0.26 25.68
N PHE A 499 -4.30 -0.12 26.84
CA PHE A 499 -3.18 -0.95 27.29
C PHE A 499 -3.57 -2.42 27.58
N ASN A 500 -4.81 -2.84 27.32
CA ASN A 500 -5.31 -4.24 27.43
C ASN A 500 -5.09 -4.92 28.81
N GLY A 501 -4.72 -4.12 29.83
CA GLY A 501 -4.33 -4.60 31.15
C GLY A 501 -2.83 -4.74 31.41
N GLN A 502 -1.97 -4.64 30.38
CA GLN A 502 -0.52 -4.81 30.45
C GLN A 502 0.25 -3.64 31.06
N LEU A 503 -0.39 -2.51 31.37
CA LEU A 503 0.24 -1.36 32.03
C LEU A 503 0.78 -1.68 33.45
N ASP A 504 2.06 -1.37 33.76
CA ASP A 504 2.47 -1.07 35.14
C ASP A 504 1.90 0.29 35.54
N LYS A 505 0.81 0.18 36.29
CA LYS A 505 -0.08 1.23 36.77
C LYS A 505 0.60 2.30 37.64
N GLY A 506 1.88 2.12 38.01
CA GLY A 506 2.70 3.12 38.69
C GLY A 506 3.43 4.13 37.80
N THR A 507 3.47 3.90 36.48
CA THR A 507 4.42 4.60 35.56
C THR A 507 3.78 5.62 34.61
N LEU A 508 2.50 5.44 34.28
CA LEU A 508 1.75 6.28 33.33
C LEU A 508 1.90 7.78 33.62
N THR A 509 2.50 8.49 32.67
CA THR A 509 2.78 9.93 32.71
C THR A 509 2.12 10.58 31.49
N ILE A 510 1.25 11.58 31.72
CA ILE A 510 0.48 12.24 30.66
C ILE A 510 0.72 13.75 30.68
N THR A 511 0.88 14.34 29.50
CA THR A 511 0.96 15.78 29.22
C THR A 511 -0.13 16.18 28.21
N ASP A 512 -1.01 17.08 28.64
CA ASP A 512 -2.11 17.68 27.88
C ASP A 512 -1.55 18.72 26.88
N ASN A 513 -1.62 18.43 25.57
CA ASN A 513 -1.21 19.34 24.51
C ASN A 513 -2.34 20.33 24.16
N THR A 514 -2.03 21.37 23.38
CA THR A 514 -2.96 22.49 23.16
C THR A 514 -4.04 22.18 22.11
N GLY A 515 -4.96 21.27 22.46
CA GLY A 515 -6.14 20.91 21.67
C GLY A 515 -7.12 20.00 22.41
N GLY A 516 -6.59 19.04 23.17
CA GLY A 516 -7.32 17.92 23.75
C GLY A 516 -6.47 16.64 23.72
N SER A 517 -5.67 16.53 22.65
CA SER A 517 -4.62 15.54 22.42
C SER A 517 -3.70 15.37 23.62
N LEU A 518 -3.69 14.14 24.13
CA LEU A 518 -2.84 13.70 25.22
C LEU A 518 -1.56 13.09 24.63
N THR A 519 -0.43 13.50 25.19
CA THR A 519 0.87 12.84 24.97
C THR A 519 1.33 12.17 26.25
N GLY A 520 2.11 11.11 26.17
CA GLY A 520 2.54 10.44 27.38
C GLY A 520 3.55 9.32 27.20
N THR A 521 3.95 8.76 28.34
CA THR A 521 4.70 7.52 28.41
C THR A 521 4.12 6.60 29.47
N ALA A 522 4.26 5.30 29.25
CA ALA A 522 3.84 4.22 30.12
C ALA A 522 4.89 3.11 30.07
N VAL A 523 4.96 2.30 31.13
CA VAL A 523 5.74 1.06 31.15
C VAL A 523 4.78 -0.09 31.35
N LEU A 524 4.98 -1.18 30.61
CA LEU A 524 4.19 -2.40 30.68
C LEU A 524 4.68 -3.34 31.81
N LEU A 525 4.04 -4.50 31.98
CA LEU A 525 4.28 -5.45 33.09
C LEU A 525 5.53 -6.32 32.89
N ASP A 526 5.97 -6.49 31.65
CA ASP A 526 7.24 -7.09 31.23
C ASP A 526 8.43 -6.14 31.48
N GLY A 527 8.24 -4.85 31.16
CA GLY A 527 9.26 -3.79 31.21
C GLY A 527 9.28 -2.86 29.99
N SER A 528 8.57 -3.18 28.89
CA SER A 528 8.51 -2.38 27.66
C SER A 528 7.89 -1.00 27.87
N VAL A 529 8.29 0.00 27.07
CA VAL A 529 7.93 1.41 27.28
C VAL A 529 7.10 1.95 26.12
N VAL A 530 5.80 2.15 26.35
CA VAL A 530 4.91 2.80 25.38
C VAL A 530 5.08 4.32 25.45
N SER A 531 5.29 4.96 24.32
CA SER A 531 5.28 6.42 24.14
C SER A 531 4.17 6.79 23.17
N PHE A 532 3.29 7.74 23.52
CA PHE A 532 2.08 8.02 22.73
C PHE A 532 1.76 9.51 22.56
N SER A 533 1.04 9.85 21.49
CA SER A 533 0.49 11.18 21.15
C SER A 533 -0.82 11.08 20.36
N GLY A 534 -1.74 12.06 20.49
CA GLY A 534 -3.05 12.06 19.82
C GLY A 534 -3.97 10.98 20.41
N ILE A 535 -4.64 11.28 21.53
CA ILE A 535 -5.51 10.37 22.32
C ILE A 535 -6.45 11.22 23.22
N GLU A 536 -7.76 10.94 23.32
CA GLU A 536 -8.76 11.94 23.81
C GLU A 536 -9.70 11.59 25.01
N GLN A 537 -10.15 10.35 25.27
CA GLN A 537 -11.48 10.11 25.90
C GLN A 537 -11.58 9.47 27.33
N ILE A 538 -12.35 10.07 28.27
CA ILE A 538 -12.71 9.58 29.65
C ILE A 538 -14.09 10.14 30.18
N ILE A 539 -14.90 9.39 30.99
CA ILE A 539 -16.33 9.71 31.38
C ILE A 539 -16.69 9.61 32.91
N CYS A 540 -17.41 10.58 33.56
CA CYS A 540 -17.80 10.54 35.02
C CYS A 540 -19.00 11.45 35.51
N PHE A 541 -19.51 11.30 36.76
CA PHE A 541 -20.42 12.27 37.48
C PHE A 541 -19.65 13.21 38.44
N ALA A 542 -20.08 14.45 38.74
CA ALA A 542 -19.43 15.26 39.80
C ALA A 542 -19.97 15.00 41.23
N ALA A 543 -19.09 15.07 42.24
CA ALA A 543 -19.37 14.91 43.67
C ALA A 543 -20.24 16.03 44.26
N GLY A 544 -20.93 15.73 45.36
CA GLY A 544 -21.94 16.60 45.95
C GLY A 544 -23.27 16.58 45.20
N THR A 545 -23.38 15.87 44.07
CA THR A 545 -24.61 15.50 43.38
C THR A 545 -25.41 14.51 44.23
N ARG A 546 -26.69 14.75 44.48
CA ARG A 546 -27.55 13.88 45.29
C ARG A 546 -28.31 12.88 44.41
N ILE A 547 -28.19 11.59 44.70
CA ILE A 547 -28.91 10.51 44.04
C ILE A 547 -30.16 10.14 44.85
N ALA A 548 -31.26 9.81 44.18
CA ALA A 548 -32.48 9.32 44.82
C ALA A 548 -32.28 7.90 45.40
N THR A 549 -32.52 7.73 46.70
CA THR A 549 -32.45 6.43 47.39
C THR A 549 -33.74 6.12 48.13
N ALA A 550 -33.91 4.88 48.59
CA ALA A 550 -35.03 4.48 49.45
C ALA A 550 -35.18 5.33 50.74
N ALA A 551 -34.11 6.01 51.17
CA ALA A 551 -34.08 6.90 52.33
C ALA A 551 -34.20 8.41 51.96
N GLY A 552 -34.48 8.73 50.69
CA GLY A 552 -34.46 10.09 50.15
C GLY A 552 -33.16 10.41 49.38
N LEU A 553 -32.96 11.68 49.07
CA LEU A 553 -31.78 12.17 48.33
C LEU A 553 -30.51 12.09 49.18
N ARG A 554 -29.47 11.40 48.68
CA ARG A 554 -28.15 11.26 49.34
C ARG A 554 -27.03 11.66 48.38
N ALA A 555 -26.04 12.41 48.88
CA ALA A 555 -24.88 12.81 48.07
C ALA A 555 -24.09 11.57 47.58
N ILE A 556 -23.70 11.57 46.30
CA ILE A 556 -23.16 10.42 45.57
C ILE A 556 -21.93 9.83 46.27
N GLU A 557 -21.00 10.66 46.74
CA GLU A 557 -19.80 10.29 47.49
C GLU A 557 -20.09 9.66 48.87
N THR A 558 -21.35 9.68 49.33
CA THR A 558 -21.81 9.04 50.57
C THR A 558 -22.53 7.70 50.34
N LEU A 559 -22.73 7.26 49.09
CA LEU A 559 -23.26 5.93 48.77
C LEU A 559 -22.18 4.86 48.92
N ARG A 560 -22.58 3.63 49.26
CA ARG A 560 -21.70 2.46 49.40
C ARG A 560 -22.34 1.23 48.73
N PRO A 561 -21.56 0.20 48.36
CA PRO A 561 -22.12 -1.03 47.81
C PRO A 561 -23.22 -1.62 48.71
N GLY A 562 -24.35 -2.01 48.12
CA GLY A 562 -25.57 -2.44 48.78
C GLY A 562 -26.63 -1.35 49.02
N ASP A 563 -26.27 -0.06 48.94
CA ASP A 563 -27.24 1.03 49.07
C ASP A 563 -28.32 0.97 47.98
N GLN A 564 -29.57 1.22 48.37
CA GLN A 564 -30.75 1.08 47.51
C GLN A 564 -31.06 2.40 46.78
N VAL A 565 -30.63 2.51 45.53
CA VAL A 565 -30.93 3.65 44.64
C VAL A 565 -32.26 3.42 43.92
N ILE A 566 -33.00 4.50 43.67
CA ILE A 566 -34.23 4.49 42.87
C ILE A 566 -33.84 4.65 41.40
N THR A 567 -34.15 3.64 40.59
CA THR A 567 -34.01 3.61 39.14
C THR A 567 -35.37 3.81 38.45
N ARG A 568 -35.36 4.16 37.16
CA ARG A 568 -36.56 4.42 36.36
C ARG A 568 -37.37 3.15 36.10
N ASP A 569 -36.70 2.09 35.67
CA ASP A 569 -37.35 0.92 35.07
C ASP A 569 -37.46 -0.26 36.04
N ASN A 570 -36.45 -0.46 36.90
CA ASN A 570 -36.32 -1.64 37.76
C ASN A 570 -36.56 -1.35 39.26
N GLY A 571 -36.98 -0.13 39.62
CA GLY A 571 -37.40 0.23 40.97
C GLY A 571 -36.23 0.50 41.92
N LEU A 572 -36.15 -0.21 43.05
CA LEU A 572 -35.01 -0.10 43.97
C LEU A 572 -33.94 -1.12 43.60
N GLN A 573 -32.73 -0.65 43.30
CA GLN A 573 -31.59 -1.50 42.94
C GLN A 573 -30.39 -1.27 43.87
N PRO A 574 -29.64 -2.34 44.22
CA PRO A 574 -28.42 -2.24 45.02
C PRO A 574 -27.27 -1.69 44.18
N VAL A 575 -26.65 -0.58 44.59
CA VAL A 575 -25.35 -0.16 44.06
C VAL A 575 -24.37 -1.33 44.23
N ARG A 576 -23.79 -1.82 43.14
CA ARG A 576 -22.80 -2.91 43.18
C ARG A 576 -21.39 -2.39 43.39
N TRP A 577 -21.05 -1.27 42.74
CA TRP A 577 -19.75 -0.63 42.85
C TRP A 577 -19.89 0.90 42.78
N ILE A 578 -18.97 1.60 43.44
CA ILE A 578 -18.86 3.06 43.42
C ILE A 578 -17.40 3.48 43.55
N SER A 579 -17.00 4.49 42.77
CA SER A 579 -15.63 5.01 42.69
C SER A 579 -15.61 6.53 42.70
N GLN A 580 -14.46 7.15 43.03
CA GLN A 580 -14.23 8.59 42.94
C GLN A 580 -12.77 8.95 42.59
N SER A 581 -12.60 9.98 41.76
CA SER A 581 -11.33 10.51 41.23
C SER A 581 -11.36 12.03 41.28
N ALA A 582 -10.24 12.74 41.53
CA ALA A 582 -10.25 14.21 41.64
C ALA A 582 -9.29 14.88 40.64
N VAL A 583 -9.83 15.76 39.79
CA VAL A 583 -9.12 16.38 38.64
C VAL A 583 -9.22 17.91 38.65
N PRO A 584 -8.35 18.63 37.92
CA PRO A 584 -8.59 20.04 37.58
C PRO A 584 -9.88 20.20 36.76
N ALA A 585 -10.64 21.27 37.03
CA ALA A 585 -11.85 21.58 36.27
C ALA A 585 -11.50 22.52 35.09
N THR A 586 -10.85 21.99 34.06
CA THR A 586 -10.30 22.73 32.90
C THR A 586 -10.40 21.90 31.62
N GLY A 587 -10.50 22.56 30.46
CA GLY A 587 -10.58 21.88 29.16
C GLY A 587 -11.70 20.84 29.10
N ASN A 588 -11.41 19.68 28.48
CA ASN A 588 -12.33 18.55 28.35
C ASN A 588 -12.66 17.85 29.70
N LEU A 589 -12.03 18.26 30.80
CA LEU A 589 -12.36 17.83 32.17
C LEU A 589 -13.22 18.86 32.94
N ALA A 590 -13.56 20.02 32.36
CA ALA A 590 -14.45 21.00 32.98
C ALA A 590 -15.89 20.47 33.07
N PRO A 591 -16.53 20.46 34.25
CA PRO A 591 -17.84 19.86 34.42
C PRO A 591 -18.92 20.66 33.68
N VAL A 592 -19.83 19.96 33.00
CA VAL A 592 -21.03 20.57 32.43
C VAL A 592 -22.04 20.82 33.55
N ARG A 593 -22.50 22.07 33.64
CA ARG A 593 -23.58 22.49 34.53
C ARG A 593 -24.92 22.44 33.81
N ILE A 594 -25.80 21.60 34.31
CA ILE A 594 -27.21 21.55 33.94
C ILE A 594 -28.01 22.36 34.99
N PRO A 595 -28.65 23.48 34.61
CA PRO A 595 -29.44 24.30 35.52
C PRO A 595 -30.60 23.56 36.19
N ALA A 596 -30.93 23.97 37.42
CA ALA A 596 -32.20 23.65 38.05
C ALA A 596 -33.41 23.92 37.12
N GLY A 597 -34.34 22.97 37.06
CA GLY A 597 -35.52 22.99 36.20
C GLY A 597 -35.37 22.32 34.84
N LEU A 598 -34.15 22.17 34.30
CA LEU A 598 -33.91 21.40 33.08
C LEU A 598 -33.79 19.91 33.40
N PHE A 599 -34.30 19.06 32.52
CA PHE A 599 -34.44 17.60 32.70
C PHE A 599 -35.12 17.16 34.02
N GLY A 600 -35.78 18.07 34.75
CA GLY A 600 -36.38 17.78 36.06
C GLY A 600 -35.43 17.97 37.26
N ALA A 601 -34.24 18.55 37.07
CA ALA A 601 -33.29 18.79 38.16
C ALA A 601 -33.84 19.76 39.22
N GLU A 602 -33.84 19.37 40.50
CA GLU A 602 -34.26 20.19 41.65
C GLU A 602 -33.30 21.36 41.93
N ARG A 603 -32.03 21.19 41.58
CA ARG A 603 -30.94 22.16 41.71
C ARG A 603 -29.97 21.99 40.55
N ASP A 604 -28.98 22.87 40.49
CA ASP A 604 -27.87 22.72 39.54
C ASP A 604 -27.15 21.38 39.74
N LEU A 605 -27.08 20.62 38.64
CA LEU A 605 -26.39 19.34 38.50
C LEU A 605 -25.06 19.57 37.76
N LEU A 606 -24.01 18.90 38.23
CA LEU A 606 -22.67 18.93 37.62
C LEU A 606 -22.26 17.50 37.25
N VAL A 607 -21.80 17.32 36.02
CA VAL A 607 -21.39 16.02 35.43
C VAL A 607 -20.17 16.23 34.54
N SER A 608 -19.42 15.17 34.19
CA SER A 608 -18.37 15.33 33.17
C SER A 608 -19.00 15.58 31.79
N PRO A 609 -18.25 16.14 30.83
CA PRO A 609 -18.75 16.36 29.47
C PRO A 609 -19.40 15.13 28.82
N GLN A 610 -18.79 13.95 28.92
CA GLN A 610 -19.31 12.76 28.25
C GLN A 610 -20.47 12.03 28.97
N HIS A 611 -20.82 12.43 30.20
CA HIS A 611 -21.88 11.76 30.97
C HIS A 611 -23.27 11.96 30.34
N ARG A 612 -24.02 10.88 30.12
CA ARG A 612 -25.29 10.95 29.37
C ARG A 612 -26.53 11.18 30.23
N MET A 613 -27.34 12.14 29.79
CA MET A 613 -28.63 12.49 30.37
C MET A 613 -29.77 11.86 29.56
N LEU A 614 -30.89 11.52 30.22
CA LEU A 614 -32.06 11.01 29.52
C LEU A 614 -32.87 12.15 28.89
N TYR A 615 -32.79 12.28 27.57
CA TYR A 615 -33.69 13.12 26.78
C TYR A 615 -35.00 12.38 26.51
N THR A 616 -36.13 13.07 26.68
CA THR A 616 -37.48 12.53 26.41
C THR A 616 -38.31 13.59 25.69
N GLY A 617 -38.94 13.22 24.57
CA GLY A 617 -39.78 14.17 23.83
C GLY A 617 -40.19 13.68 22.44
N PRO A 618 -41.14 14.38 21.77
CA PRO A 618 -41.61 14.00 20.44
C PRO A 618 -40.51 13.97 19.38
N ALA A 619 -39.47 14.81 19.52
CA ALA A 619 -38.33 14.85 18.60
C ALA A 619 -37.57 13.51 18.57
N ALA A 620 -37.26 12.93 19.74
CA ALA A 620 -36.59 11.63 19.82
C ALA A 620 -37.43 10.52 19.17
N ALA A 621 -38.74 10.51 19.42
CA ALA A 621 -39.64 9.51 18.83
C ALA A 621 -39.80 9.64 17.30
N LEU A 622 -39.56 10.83 16.74
CA LEU A 622 -39.68 11.11 15.29
C LEU A 622 -38.34 10.98 14.55
N LEU A 623 -37.22 11.28 15.19
CA LEU A 623 -35.89 11.32 14.57
C LEU A 623 -35.05 10.06 14.89
N CYS A 624 -35.17 9.52 16.10
CA CYS A 624 -34.39 8.35 16.57
C CYS A 624 -35.26 7.08 16.69
N GLY A 625 -36.57 7.16 16.40
CA GLY A 625 -37.50 6.04 16.56
C GLY A 625 -37.83 5.63 18.02
N ALA A 626 -37.14 6.21 19.01
CA ALA A 626 -37.25 5.89 20.43
C ALA A 626 -37.86 7.04 21.25
N GLN A 627 -38.76 6.75 22.19
CA GLN A 627 -39.40 7.79 23.01
C GLN A 627 -38.46 8.40 24.08
N GLU A 628 -37.39 7.70 24.42
CA GLU A 628 -36.38 8.11 25.40
C GLU A 628 -35.00 7.70 24.88
N VAL A 629 -34.03 8.62 24.94
CA VAL A 629 -32.67 8.47 24.41
C VAL A 629 -31.64 9.09 25.37
N LEU A 630 -30.38 8.65 25.28
CA LEU A 630 -29.27 9.15 26.10
C LEU A 630 -28.39 10.10 25.28
N VAL A 631 -28.14 11.31 25.80
CA VAL A 631 -27.33 12.35 25.14
C VAL A 631 -26.24 12.83 26.10
N SER A 632 -24.98 12.89 25.64
CA SER A 632 -23.86 13.37 26.47
C SER A 632 -24.07 14.83 26.90
N ALA A 633 -23.66 15.17 28.12
CA ALA A 633 -23.82 16.51 28.65
C ALA A 633 -23.12 17.59 27.80
N LEU A 634 -22.03 17.24 27.11
CA LEU A 634 -21.32 18.08 26.16
C LEU A 634 -22.18 18.42 24.93
N HIS A 635 -22.89 17.44 24.38
CA HIS A 635 -23.77 17.65 23.22
C HIS A 635 -25.03 18.47 23.61
N LEU A 636 -25.32 18.61 24.90
CA LEU A 636 -26.35 19.50 25.43
C LEU A 636 -25.86 20.95 25.69
N VAL A 637 -24.60 21.30 25.39
CA VAL A 637 -24.03 22.65 25.65
C VAL A 637 -24.53 23.68 24.63
N ASN A 638 -25.78 24.11 24.80
CA ASN A 638 -26.49 25.09 23.96
C ASN A 638 -26.04 26.56 24.13
N GLY A 639 -24.81 26.81 24.59
CA GLY A 639 -24.18 28.13 24.69
C GLY A 639 -24.91 29.18 25.56
N SER A 640 -26.02 28.81 26.20
CA SER A 640 -27.00 29.73 26.78
C SER A 640 -27.35 29.32 28.22
N SER A 641 -27.96 28.14 28.38
CA SER A 641 -28.47 27.61 29.64
C SER A 641 -27.56 26.53 30.23
N ILE A 642 -27.25 25.50 29.44
CA ILE A 642 -26.31 24.43 29.77
C ILE A 642 -24.93 24.84 29.26
N ARG A 643 -23.91 24.71 30.12
CA ARG A 643 -22.54 25.21 29.86
C ARG A 643 -21.51 24.37 30.59
N GLN A 644 -20.33 24.19 30.02
CA GLN A 644 -19.14 23.84 30.81
C GLN A 644 -18.86 24.93 31.85
N GLN A 645 -18.38 24.54 33.02
CA GLN A 645 -18.07 25.43 34.14
C GLN A 645 -16.62 25.22 34.60
N PRO A 646 -15.62 25.76 33.86
CA PRO A 646 -14.22 25.67 34.26
C PRO A 646 -13.92 26.47 35.53
N GLY A 647 -13.00 25.96 36.35
CA GLY A 647 -12.48 26.64 37.54
C GLY A 647 -12.30 25.73 38.76
N GLY A 648 -11.07 25.67 39.28
CA GLY A 648 -10.74 24.93 40.50
C GLY A 648 -10.50 23.43 40.26
N ARG A 649 -10.98 22.59 41.18
CA ARG A 649 -10.90 21.12 41.09
C ARG A 649 -12.27 20.52 41.28
N VAL A 650 -12.59 19.51 40.47
CA VAL A 650 -13.82 18.73 40.57
C VAL A 650 -13.45 17.31 41.02
N THR A 651 -14.18 16.78 41.99
CA THR A 651 -14.16 15.34 42.27
C THR A 651 -15.23 14.69 41.41
N TYR A 652 -14.81 13.80 40.54
CA TYR A 652 -15.66 12.93 39.74
C TYR A 652 -15.90 11.59 40.46
N VAL A 653 -17.04 10.94 40.17
CA VAL A 653 -17.61 9.80 40.88
C VAL A 653 -18.34 8.91 39.87
N HIS A 654 -18.34 7.59 40.09
CA HIS A 654 -19.04 6.60 39.23
C HIS A 654 -19.89 5.68 40.13
N LEU A 655 -21.03 5.19 39.63
CA LEU A 655 -21.87 4.21 40.32
C LEU A 655 -22.42 3.20 39.32
N LEU A 656 -22.46 1.91 39.71
CA LEU A 656 -22.76 0.78 38.83
C LEU A 656 -23.68 -0.23 39.54
N PHE A 657 -24.50 -0.94 38.77
CA PHE A 657 -25.52 -1.90 39.22
C PHE A 657 -25.30 -3.29 38.60
N ASP A 658 -26.29 -4.18 38.64
CA ASP A 658 -26.28 -5.49 37.94
C ASP A 658 -26.65 -5.40 36.44
N ARG A 659 -26.88 -4.19 35.93
CA ARG A 659 -27.24 -3.84 34.54
C ARG A 659 -27.15 -2.32 34.37
N HIS A 660 -27.21 -1.82 33.15
CA HIS A 660 -27.40 -0.38 32.95
C HIS A 660 -28.79 0.04 33.49
N GLU A 661 -28.80 0.97 34.46
CA GLU A 661 -29.99 1.59 35.01
C GLU A 661 -30.04 3.09 34.69
N ILE A 662 -31.23 3.62 34.39
CA ILE A 662 -31.47 5.07 34.45
C ILE A 662 -31.79 5.44 35.90
N ILE A 663 -31.04 6.36 36.49
CA ILE A 663 -31.19 6.82 37.88
C ILE A 663 -31.56 8.30 37.96
N TYR A 664 -31.96 8.77 39.13
CA TYR A 664 -32.32 10.17 39.36
C TYR A 664 -31.20 10.92 40.11
N ALA A 665 -30.42 11.71 39.37
CA ALA A 665 -29.37 12.59 39.87
C ALA A 665 -29.92 14.03 40.00
N GLU A 666 -29.98 14.54 41.23
CA GLU A 666 -30.69 15.78 41.59
C GLU A 666 -32.15 15.83 41.12
N GLY A 667 -32.79 14.67 40.92
CA GLY A 667 -34.15 14.56 40.37
C GLY A 667 -34.21 14.47 38.84
N ALA A 668 -33.15 14.82 38.12
CA ALA A 668 -33.06 14.59 36.68
C ALA A 668 -32.70 13.12 36.36
N PRO A 669 -33.32 12.49 35.35
CA PRO A 669 -32.95 11.15 34.92
C PRO A 669 -31.63 11.17 34.12
N SER A 670 -30.65 10.39 34.55
CA SER A 670 -29.34 10.23 33.91
C SER A 670 -28.88 8.78 33.93
N GLU A 671 -27.83 8.48 33.16
CA GLU A 671 -27.27 7.13 33.08
C GLU A 671 -26.55 6.70 34.38
N SER A 672 -26.55 5.40 34.69
CA SER A 672 -25.54 4.80 35.57
C SER A 672 -24.25 4.57 34.79
N PHE A 673 -23.11 4.36 35.46
CA PHE A 673 -21.89 3.97 34.76
C PHE A 673 -22.08 2.63 34.03
N HIS A 674 -21.94 2.64 32.70
CA HIS A 674 -21.94 1.46 31.85
C HIS A 674 -20.49 1.01 31.61
N PRO A 675 -20.07 -0.19 32.04
CA PRO A 675 -18.72 -0.71 31.88
C PRO A 675 -18.50 -1.30 30.46
N GLY A 676 -18.63 -0.48 29.42
CA GLY A 676 -18.06 -0.82 28.10
C GLY A 676 -16.52 -0.73 28.14
N SER A 677 -15.82 -1.21 27.11
CA SER A 677 -14.35 -1.14 26.99
C SER A 677 -13.83 0.28 27.30
N GLN A 678 -14.22 1.26 26.47
CA GLN A 678 -13.96 2.71 26.62
C GLN A 678 -14.22 3.27 28.03
N ALA A 679 -15.19 2.71 28.76
CA ALA A 679 -15.58 3.19 30.08
C ALA A 679 -14.79 2.50 31.20
N VAL A 680 -14.38 1.25 31.00
CA VAL A 680 -13.54 0.46 31.92
C VAL A 680 -12.07 0.84 31.79
N SER A 681 -11.57 1.07 30.57
CA SER A 681 -10.21 1.57 30.31
C SER A 681 -9.96 2.89 31.06
N ALA A 682 -10.91 3.82 30.95
CA ALA A 682 -10.99 5.12 31.63
C ALA A 682 -10.96 5.09 33.19
N LEU A 683 -10.97 3.92 33.83
CA LEU A 683 -10.87 3.78 35.29
C LEU A 683 -9.43 3.56 35.77
N ASN A 684 -8.99 4.39 36.72
CA ASN A 684 -7.70 4.17 37.40
C ASN A 684 -7.64 2.78 38.04
N ALA A 685 -6.45 2.17 38.07
CA ALA A 685 -6.37 0.73 38.26
C ALA A 685 -6.79 0.18 39.63
N PRO A 686 -6.51 0.80 40.79
CA PRO A 686 -7.06 0.34 42.08
C PRO A 686 -8.59 0.28 42.08
N VAL A 687 -9.22 1.23 41.38
CA VAL A 687 -10.66 1.33 41.16
C VAL A 687 -11.17 0.27 40.18
N ARG A 688 -10.40 -0.01 39.11
CA ARG A 688 -10.69 -1.03 38.08
C ARG A 688 -10.59 -2.45 38.62
N GLU A 689 -9.56 -2.76 39.43
CA GLU A 689 -9.45 -4.05 40.11
C GLU A 689 -10.54 -4.23 41.19
N GLU A 690 -10.99 -3.15 41.84
CA GLU A 690 -12.17 -3.22 42.72
C GLU A 690 -13.46 -3.51 41.92
N LEU A 691 -13.61 -2.98 40.71
CA LEU A 691 -14.72 -3.33 39.81
C LEU A 691 -14.66 -4.80 39.40
N PHE A 692 -13.53 -5.29 38.88
CA PHE A 692 -13.36 -6.69 38.48
C PHE A 692 -13.51 -7.67 39.66
N ARG A 693 -13.10 -7.30 40.87
CA ARG A 693 -13.33 -8.09 42.10
C ARG A 693 -14.82 -8.24 42.46
N ILE A 694 -15.68 -7.34 41.96
CA ILE A 694 -17.12 -7.33 42.21
C ILE A 694 -17.89 -7.95 41.02
N MET A 695 -17.42 -7.76 39.80
CA MET A 695 -17.95 -8.37 38.57
C MET A 695 -16.79 -8.93 37.72
N PRO A 696 -16.39 -10.20 37.92
CA PRO A 696 -15.21 -10.77 37.28
C PRO A 696 -15.30 -10.89 35.75
N ASP A 697 -16.50 -11.04 35.21
CA ASP A 697 -16.73 -11.33 33.78
C ASP A 697 -16.33 -10.14 32.88
N LEU A 698 -16.39 -8.91 33.42
CA LEU A 698 -15.89 -7.68 32.77
C LEU A 698 -14.38 -7.71 32.45
N ARG A 699 -13.60 -8.56 33.13
CA ARG A 699 -12.14 -8.66 32.94
C ARG A 699 -11.75 -9.30 31.61
N TRP A 700 -12.65 -10.07 31.00
CA TRP A 700 -12.39 -10.86 29.80
C TRP A 700 -13.39 -10.61 28.66
N CYS A 701 -14.56 -10.04 28.97
CA CYS A 701 -15.50 -9.57 27.95
C CYS A 701 -16.41 -8.48 28.56
N PRO A 702 -16.10 -7.18 28.38
CA PRO A 702 -16.93 -6.07 28.89
C PRO A 702 -18.39 -6.11 28.42
N GLY A 703 -18.64 -6.66 27.22
CA GLY A 703 -19.98 -6.87 26.66
C GLY A 703 -20.90 -7.79 27.49
N THR A 704 -20.35 -8.59 28.42
CA THR A 704 -21.14 -9.43 29.34
C THR A 704 -22.09 -8.65 30.26
N TYR A 705 -21.89 -7.34 30.43
CA TYR A 705 -22.82 -6.48 31.18
C TYR A 705 -24.19 -6.29 30.49
N GLY A 706 -24.26 -6.59 29.19
CA GLY A 706 -25.44 -6.34 28.35
C GLY A 706 -25.48 -4.92 27.78
N ALA A 707 -26.57 -4.62 27.07
CA ALA A 707 -26.75 -3.36 26.35
C ALA A 707 -27.09 -2.15 27.27
N THR A 708 -26.96 -0.94 26.71
CA THR A 708 -27.34 0.30 27.39
C THR A 708 -28.85 0.37 27.66
N ALA A 709 -29.23 1.07 28.73
CA ALA A 709 -30.63 1.16 29.15
C ALA A 709 -31.55 1.81 28.10
N ARG A 710 -31.00 2.69 27.24
CA ARG A 710 -31.63 3.29 26.06
C ARG A 710 -30.56 3.47 24.97
N GLN A 711 -30.98 3.77 23.74
CA GLN A 711 -30.09 4.21 22.67
C GLN A 711 -29.31 5.47 23.10
N CYS A 712 -28.01 5.48 22.86
CA CYS A 712 -27.13 6.64 23.04
C CYS A 712 -26.95 7.35 21.71
N LEU A 713 -26.93 8.69 21.71
CA LEU A 713 -26.85 9.49 20.49
C LEU A 713 -25.49 10.14 20.29
N THR A 714 -25.08 10.19 19.02
CA THR A 714 -23.94 10.94 18.50
C THR A 714 -24.14 12.45 18.66
N ARG A 715 -23.08 13.23 18.38
CA ARG A 715 -23.14 14.70 18.37
C ARG A 715 -24.13 15.23 17.32
N HIS A 716 -24.15 14.63 16.14
CA HIS A 716 -25.00 15.05 15.02
C HIS A 716 -26.49 14.79 15.31
N GLU A 717 -26.84 13.61 15.81
CA GLU A 717 -28.22 13.30 16.24
C GLU A 717 -28.69 14.22 17.39
N ALA A 718 -27.81 14.48 18.37
CA ALA A 718 -28.13 15.37 19.49
C ALA A 718 -28.43 16.81 19.05
N VAL A 719 -27.71 17.33 18.07
CA VAL A 719 -27.98 18.65 17.46
C VAL A 719 -29.33 18.66 16.73
N LEU A 720 -29.71 17.58 16.04
CA LEU A 720 -31.00 17.45 15.36
C LEU A 720 -32.20 17.43 16.35
N LEU A 721 -31.99 17.04 17.61
CA LEU A 721 -33.00 17.15 18.68
C LEU A 721 -33.22 18.58 19.20
N GLY A 722 -32.39 19.55 18.80
CA GLY A 722 -32.51 20.95 19.19
C GLY A 722 -32.33 21.22 20.69
N ALA A 723 -31.35 20.53 21.31
CA ALA A 723 -31.06 20.57 22.75
C ALA A 723 -30.21 21.77 23.20
#